data_AF-A0A7J6LB27-F1
#
_entry.id   AF-A0A7J6LB27-F1
#
_cell.length_a   1.000
_cell.length_b   1.000
_cell.length_c   1.000
_cell.angle_alpha   90.00
_cell.angle_beta   90.00
_cell.angle_gamma   90.00
#
_symmetry.space_group_name_H-M   'P 1'
#
loop_
_entity.id
_entity.type
_entity.pdbx_description
1 polymer ?
#
loop_
_entity_poly.entity_id
_entity_poly.type
_entity_poly.pdbx_seq_one_letter_code
_entity_poly.pdbx_strand_id
1 'polypeptide(L)'
;MRVRQLQTTLQDQGMIQQISMDQLSDMKMALDATFWLRSIQMLKDPYADALGGMPPGNRDGGVAVKDGVDPSGGLFGIIAKELELFSRYKIKPIFVFDGIVPPLQHQMFQQSSQQQLDQAWTLSANGRDSEAQKAFAVATSRINSDICHFAFHFLKSKGFEVIRAPYFASAQLAYMAANNLCQVVYGPPGLLLYGVKSVVLQMDFQKNKAEWVSLDHVLSKWYINREQFIDACLLAGTEYCLTYPYLNLDQFRGDNQPAAAAHHAGAFSFETAIEFIRQVPLNSWMQTFPTDDMRNDHVEGYCVCKLLLCYTPVLNTIDLEVRPLSCGSGHANPHLCPPGENTPQMTINNPDGTQTPSPMPISFPPTHVCPSDMSTVLGERLPMTVYELLMMGFISSRLPLVLATGVWCDRQSPLIDSKEYRSLLIDLTNEYRTKALGIMAEKLNPALRDRPIICTAYWEVGELAQSQQQQQSAQGAPPMGATPTTNRAHLLYTLNREDPNLRRIRIPRVKGLRWMFTKADLEAEMRRQGAKTVDLRFCLQWHANEFQRDGPLVANLRNPNGPRAQPKDLNSLSALVHFQLLESLEYFSEDGGMTVLGDVLKDTPSRFQEPTLFALELMKFGVLTGDPFEPVDGSEFPVAVRYPKIETATEKQKSITLLSRVASLIPMKLKNDLWDTTVEFDLAAFHSLVRLFKRTLRVLCESCLAEDLIENKSLIKMLPNNTFSPNGPLPSDLDASGQRLPYHREPRVAEVGPSPVLPVFMLPRTCMGIVMKYFMEWEAPQTRKPMSAAEKRAAFDENLRKKFACCVDPMKNLGVALEFWAEVKRCIVDISDQLGAEEMKQDVVKADMLLSDKRVMMSI
;
A
#
# COMPACT_ATOMS: atom_id res chain seq x y z
N MET A 1 11.89 -1.74 -13.35
CA MET A 1 12.27 -3.08 -13.85
C MET A 1 13.57 -3.50 -13.18
N ARG A 2 13.53 -4.52 -12.32
CA ARG A 2 14.75 -5.10 -11.71
C ARG A 2 15.43 -6.07 -12.69
N VAL A 3 16.76 -6.06 -12.74
CA VAL A 3 17.57 -6.95 -13.59
C VAL A 3 18.45 -7.81 -12.69
N ARG A 4 18.48 -9.12 -12.94
CA ARG A 4 19.26 -10.09 -12.15
C ARG A 4 20.76 -9.73 -12.17
N GLN A 5 21.36 -9.58 -10.99
CA GLN A 5 22.79 -9.27 -10.76
C GLN A 5 23.39 -8.00 -11.39
N LEU A 6 22.63 -7.19 -12.15
CA LEU A 6 23.16 -5.99 -12.82
C LEU A 6 23.91 -5.04 -11.85
N GLN A 7 23.33 -4.71 -10.70
CA GLN A 7 23.97 -3.81 -9.73
C GLN A 7 25.30 -4.36 -9.20
N THR A 8 25.33 -5.65 -8.85
CA THR A 8 26.52 -6.33 -8.35
C THR A 8 27.62 -6.32 -9.40
N THR A 9 27.31 -6.65 -10.66
CA THR A 9 28.28 -6.62 -11.76
C THR A 9 28.81 -5.22 -12.05
N LEU A 10 27.95 -4.18 -11.99
CA LEU A 10 28.38 -2.79 -12.11
C LEU A 10 29.38 -2.40 -11.00
N GLN A 11 29.15 -2.87 -9.78
CA GLN A 11 30.03 -2.64 -8.64
C GLN A 11 31.36 -3.38 -8.78
N ASP A 12 31.32 -4.68 -9.06
CA ASP A 12 32.49 -5.57 -9.13
C ASP A 12 33.44 -5.14 -10.26
N GLN A 13 32.90 -4.68 -11.38
CA GLN A 13 33.71 -4.15 -12.47
C GLN A 13 34.09 -2.68 -12.27
N GLY A 14 33.74 -2.02 -11.16
CA GLY A 14 34.13 -0.64 -10.89
C GLY A 14 33.52 0.40 -11.86
N MET A 15 32.29 0.16 -12.30
CA MET A 15 31.51 1.12 -13.12
C MET A 15 30.71 2.12 -12.28
N ILE A 16 30.55 1.85 -10.97
CA ILE A 16 29.93 2.76 -10.03
C ILE A 16 30.97 3.79 -9.58
N GLN A 17 30.70 5.06 -9.85
CA GLN A 17 31.56 6.18 -9.51
C GLN A 17 31.08 6.86 -8.23
N GLN A 18 32.01 7.42 -7.46
CA GLN A 18 31.72 8.18 -6.24
C GLN A 18 31.92 9.68 -6.47
N ILE A 19 30.99 10.49 -5.98
CA ILE A 19 31.06 11.96 -5.97
C ILE A 19 30.75 12.51 -4.57
N SER A 20 31.14 13.76 -4.31
CA SER A 20 30.69 14.46 -3.10
C SER A 20 29.21 14.79 -3.20
N MET A 21 28.47 14.68 -2.09
CA MET A 21 27.08 15.16 -2.01
C MET A 21 26.96 16.66 -2.32
N ASP A 22 28.02 17.44 -2.10
CA ASP A 22 28.04 18.88 -2.41
C ASP A 22 27.84 19.16 -3.91
N GLN A 23 28.20 18.21 -4.78
CA GLN A 23 27.97 18.33 -6.22
C GLN A 23 26.49 18.23 -6.60
N LEU A 24 25.65 17.73 -5.68
CA LEU A 24 24.20 17.63 -5.87
C LEU A 24 23.46 18.85 -5.30
N SER A 25 24.18 19.81 -4.70
CA SER A 25 23.57 20.97 -4.07
C SER A 25 22.85 21.86 -5.09
N ASP A 26 21.73 22.45 -4.67
CA ASP A 26 20.83 23.29 -5.47
C ASP A 26 20.20 22.61 -6.71
N MET A 27 20.41 21.29 -6.89
CA MET A 27 19.80 20.52 -7.98
C MET A 27 18.38 20.05 -7.66
N LYS A 28 17.53 20.00 -8.69
CA LYS A 28 16.24 19.32 -8.64
C LYS A 28 16.45 17.84 -8.92
N MET A 29 16.16 17.01 -7.93
CA MET A 29 16.37 15.56 -7.98
C MET A 29 15.02 14.86 -8.07
N ALA A 30 14.76 14.15 -9.17
CA ALA A 30 13.62 13.26 -9.26
C ALA A 30 14.03 11.86 -8.79
N LEU A 31 13.25 11.27 -7.89
CA LEU A 31 13.64 10.02 -7.25
C LEU A 31 12.51 8.98 -7.27
N ASP A 32 12.89 7.72 -7.51
CA ASP A 32 12.01 6.58 -7.31
C ASP A 32 11.76 6.44 -5.81
N ALA A 33 10.55 6.82 -5.39
CA ALA A 33 10.22 6.94 -3.97
C ALA A 33 10.18 5.58 -3.27
N THR A 34 9.76 4.52 -3.97
CA THR A 34 9.76 3.16 -3.42
C THR A 34 11.20 2.66 -3.23
N PHE A 35 12.09 2.94 -4.18
CA PHE A 35 13.52 2.62 -4.07
C PHE A 35 14.18 3.37 -2.91
N TRP A 36 13.89 4.68 -2.76
CA TRP A 36 14.37 5.48 -1.63
C TRP A 36 13.87 4.98 -0.28
N LEU A 37 12.58 4.66 -0.14
CA LEU A 37 12.06 4.08 1.11
C LEU A 37 12.78 2.77 1.47
N ARG A 38 13.17 1.97 0.47
CA ARG A 38 13.94 0.73 0.66
C ARG A 38 15.41 0.96 1.02
N SER A 39 15.97 2.14 0.80
CA SER A 39 17.34 2.45 1.22
C SER A 39 17.43 2.79 2.71
N ILE A 40 16.34 3.27 3.32
CA ILE A 40 16.30 3.68 4.72
C ILE A 40 16.29 2.44 5.64
N GLN A 41 17.38 2.23 6.38
CA GLN A 41 17.53 1.04 7.24
C GLN A 41 16.54 1.00 8.41
N MET A 42 16.18 2.17 8.96
CA MET A 42 15.25 2.26 10.08
C MET A 42 13.81 1.88 9.72
N LEU A 43 13.46 1.83 8.44
CA LEU A 43 12.14 1.35 7.99
C LEU A 43 12.08 -0.18 7.85
N LYS A 44 13.21 -0.88 8.00
CA LYS A 44 13.34 -2.32 7.77
C LYS A 44 13.06 -3.15 9.03
N ASP A 45 11.92 -2.89 9.67
CA ASP A 45 11.47 -3.64 10.84
C ASP A 45 11.30 -5.13 10.49
N PRO A 46 12.03 -6.06 11.14
CA PRO A 46 11.97 -7.49 10.85
C PRO A 46 10.60 -8.10 11.18
N TYR A 47 9.85 -7.50 12.11
CA TYR A 47 8.51 -7.94 12.49
C TYR A 47 7.39 -7.11 11.84
N ALA A 48 7.72 -6.24 10.86
CA ALA A 48 6.77 -5.29 10.28
C ALA A 48 5.44 -5.96 9.93
N ASP A 49 5.43 -6.99 9.08
CA ASP A 49 4.19 -7.64 8.64
C ASP A 49 3.48 -8.41 9.78
N ALA A 50 4.22 -9.00 10.73
CA ALA A 50 3.65 -9.67 11.91
C ALA A 50 2.99 -8.72 12.91
N LEU A 51 3.44 -7.46 12.96
CA LEU A 51 2.89 -6.41 13.82
C LEU A 51 1.88 -5.51 13.12
N GLY A 52 1.78 -5.61 11.80
CA GLY A 52 0.70 -5.00 11.03
C GLY A 52 1.07 -4.22 9.78
N GLY A 53 2.30 -4.39 9.30
CA GLY A 53 2.77 -3.97 7.98
C GLY A 53 3.23 -2.52 7.89
N MET A 54 3.16 -1.75 8.97
CA MET A 54 3.66 -0.38 9.06
C MET A 54 4.82 -0.36 10.05
N PRO A 55 5.96 0.35 9.85
CA PRO A 55 6.97 0.57 10.88
C PRO A 55 6.35 1.19 12.15
N PRO A 56 7.03 1.14 13.32
CA PRO A 56 6.58 1.79 14.55
C PRO A 56 6.08 3.19 14.22
N GLY A 57 4.98 3.71 14.78
CA GLY A 57 4.35 4.96 14.30
C GLY A 57 3.38 5.54 15.33
N ASN A 58 3.53 6.82 15.67
CA ASN A 58 2.64 7.56 16.55
C ASN A 58 1.69 8.40 15.71
N ARG A 59 0.38 8.16 15.84
CA ARG A 59 -0.66 8.98 15.18
C ARG A 59 -1.12 10.15 16.04
N ASP A 60 -0.99 10.05 17.36
CA ASP A 60 -1.48 11.09 18.27
C ASP A 60 -0.39 12.10 18.58
N GLY A 61 -0.62 13.35 18.14
CA GLY A 61 0.12 14.56 18.51
C GLY A 61 0.03 14.89 20.00
N GLY A 62 0.57 14.01 20.85
CA GLY A 62 0.84 14.31 22.24
C GLY A 62 1.90 15.42 22.32
N VAL A 63 1.70 16.30 23.31
CA VAL A 63 2.50 17.49 23.61
C VAL A 63 3.98 17.33 23.27
N ALA A 64 4.49 18.32 22.53
CA ALA A 64 5.90 18.58 22.29
C ALA A 64 6.80 18.15 23.46
N VAL A 65 7.72 17.23 23.21
CA VAL A 65 8.87 17.08 24.09
C VAL A 65 9.71 18.34 23.88
N LYS A 66 10.08 19.04 24.97
CA LYS A 66 10.81 20.32 25.00
C LYS A 66 12.13 20.36 24.20
N ASP A 67 12.57 19.24 23.63
CA ASP A 67 13.90 19.04 23.06
C ASP A 67 13.92 18.97 21.51
N GLY A 68 12.88 19.47 20.82
CA GLY A 68 12.93 19.66 19.36
C GLY A 68 12.86 18.39 18.51
N VAL A 69 12.34 17.29 19.05
CA VAL A 69 12.10 16.03 18.31
C VAL A 69 10.68 16.07 17.70
N ASP A 70 10.56 15.88 16.37
CA ASP A 70 9.26 15.83 15.67
C ASP A 70 8.30 14.84 16.40
N PRO A 71 7.12 15.30 16.87
CA PRO A 71 6.16 14.47 17.60
C PRO A 71 5.57 13.32 16.77
N SER A 72 5.85 13.25 15.46
CA SER A 72 5.37 12.22 14.52
C SER A 72 6.03 10.83 14.65
N GLY A 73 6.49 10.46 15.85
CA GLY A 73 7.39 9.31 16.08
C GLY A 73 7.11 8.07 15.24
N GLY A 74 8.15 7.32 14.88
CA GLY A 74 8.02 6.11 14.06
C GLY A 74 8.16 6.33 12.54
N LEU A 75 7.36 5.71 11.65
CA LEU A 75 7.51 5.78 10.17
C LEU A 75 7.67 7.22 9.71
N PHE A 76 6.78 8.10 10.15
CA PHE A 76 6.76 9.50 9.74
C PHE A 76 7.91 10.29 10.36
N GLY A 77 8.30 10.01 11.60
CA GLY A 77 9.49 10.59 12.23
C GLY A 77 10.80 10.16 11.54
N ILE A 78 10.90 8.90 11.10
CA ILE A 78 12.03 8.39 10.32
C ILE A 78 12.10 9.10 8.97
N ILE A 79 10.97 9.18 8.26
CA ILE A 79 10.89 9.90 6.98
C ILE A 79 11.23 11.38 7.18
N ALA A 80 10.71 12.04 8.22
CA ALA A 80 10.99 13.45 8.51
C ALA A 80 12.50 13.73 8.66
N LYS A 81 13.22 12.88 9.39
CA LYS A 81 14.68 12.98 9.53
C LYS A 81 15.41 12.88 8.19
N GLU A 82 14.97 11.99 7.31
CA GLU A 82 15.55 11.88 5.95
C GLU A 82 15.25 13.12 5.10
N LEU A 83 14.08 13.75 5.26
CA LEU A 83 13.73 14.99 4.56
C LEU A 83 14.56 16.19 5.02
N GLU A 84 14.93 16.24 6.30
CA GLU A 84 15.88 17.24 6.83
C GLU A 84 17.26 17.13 6.15
N LEU A 85 17.70 15.91 5.82
CA LEU A 85 18.97 15.70 5.11
C LEU A 85 18.95 16.31 3.70
N PHE A 86 17.87 16.12 2.92
CA PHE A 86 17.73 16.79 1.62
C PHE A 86 17.83 18.32 1.75
N SER A 87 17.16 18.87 2.76
CA SER A 87 17.15 20.31 3.05
C SER A 87 18.54 20.84 3.40
N ARG A 88 19.29 20.10 4.24
CA ARG A 88 20.67 20.44 4.63
C ARG A 88 21.62 20.53 3.44
N TYR A 89 21.44 19.67 2.45
CA TYR A 89 22.23 19.65 1.21
C TYR A 89 21.67 20.56 0.11
N LYS A 90 20.57 21.26 0.37
CA LYS A 90 19.83 22.09 -0.60
C LYS A 90 19.39 21.33 -1.85
N ILE A 91 19.14 20.04 -1.71
CA ILE A 91 18.59 19.21 -2.78
C ILE A 91 17.07 19.43 -2.79
N LYS A 92 16.48 19.65 -3.97
CA LYS A 92 15.03 19.79 -4.13
C LYS A 92 14.44 18.47 -4.64
N PRO A 93 13.91 17.59 -3.77
CA PRO A 93 13.43 16.28 -4.18
C PRO A 93 12.04 16.35 -4.83
N ILE A 94 11.84 15.54 -5.88
CA ILE A 94 10.54 15.18 -6.45
C ILE A 94 10.35 13.68 -6.24
N PHE A 95 9.36 13.31 -5.45
CA PHE A 95 9.07 11.91 -5.14
C PHE A 95 8.13 11.32 -6.17
N VAL A 96 8.61 10.34 -6.95
CA VAL A 96 7.82 9.64 -7.96
C VAL A 96 7.50 8.23 -7.48
N PHE A 97 6.22 7.96 -7.24
CA PHE A 97 5.71 6.63 -6.88
C PHE A 97 5.13 5.93 -8.10
N ASP A 98 5.08 4.59 -8.07
CA ASP A 98 4.33 3.82 -9.07
C ASP A 98 2.82 4.12 -8.97
N GLY A 99 2.15 4.15 -10.13
CA GLY A 99 0.70 4.18 -10.26
C GLY A 99 0.15 2.81 -10.64
N ILE A 100 -0.42 2.70 -11.84
CA ILE A 100 -1.01 1.45 -12.33
C ILE A 100 0.12 0.47 -12.68
N VAL A 101 0.17 -0.65 -11.96
CA VAL A 101 1.09 -1.75 -12.22
C VAL A 101 0.27 -2.97 -12.65
N PRO A 102 0.17 -3.26 -13.96
CA PRO A 102 -0.44 -4.48 -14.44
C PRO A 102 0.27 -5.69 -13.83
N PRO A 103 -0.47 -6.72 -13.40
CA PRO A 103 0.13 -7.79 -12.64
C PRO A 103 0.73 -8.80 -13.63
N LEU A 104 1.86 -8.44 -14.22
CA LEU A 104 2.57 -9.19 -15.27
C LEU A 104 3.71 -10.05 -14.71
N GLN A 105 3.88 -10.07 -13.39
CA GLN A 105 4.98 -10.79 -12.74
C GLN A 105 4.76 -12.30 -12.72
N HIS A 106 5.84 -13.04 -12.96
CA HIS A 106 5.85 -14.50 -12.96
C HIS A 106 5.69 -15.08 -11.55
N GLN A 107 4.86 -16.11 -11.38
CA GLN A 107 4.61 -16.74 -10.08
C GLN A 107 5.84 -17.37 -9.42
N MET A 108 6.81 -17.87 -10.18
CA MET A 108 8.08 -18.35 -9.63
C MET A 108 8.78 -17.30 -8.74
N PHE A 109 8.52 -16.01 -8.95
CA PHE A 109 9.01 -14.94 -8.08
C PHE A 109 8.17 -14.73 -6.81
N GLN A 110 7.09 -15.49 -6.62
CA GLN A 110 6.10 -15.32 -5.55
C GLN A 110 6.01 -16.53 -4.58
N GLN A 111 6.47 -17.73 -4.98
CA GLN A 111 6.23 -19.00 -4.26
C GLN A 111 7.07 -19.24 -3.00
N SER A 112 8.07 -18.42 -2.65
CA SER A 112 9.06 -18.77 -1.62
C SER A 112 8.75 -18.34 -0.18
N SER A 113 7.63 -17.66 0.10
CA SER A 113 7.42 -17.01 1.40
C SER A 113 6.77 -17.90 2.47
N GLN A 114 5.82 -18.77 2.13
CA GLN A 114 5.00 -19.46 3.15
C GLN A 114 5.81 -20.43 4.02
N GLN A 115 6.67 -21.27 3.42
CA GLN A 115 7.52 -22.18 4.19
C GLN A 115 8.49 -21.44 5.12
N GLN A 116 8.99 -20.28 4.68
CA GLN A 116 9.88 -19.44 5.48
C GLN A 116 9.11 -18.79 6.65
N LEU A 117 7.84 -18.42 6.44
CA LEU A 117 6.95 -17.93 7.49
C LEU A 117 6.63 -19.00 8.52
N ASP A 118 6.29 -20.21 8.10
CA ASP A 118 6.00 -21.32 9.02
C ASP A 118 7.22 -21.67 9.88
N GLN A 119 8.42 -21.60 9.29
CA GLN A 119 9.68 -21.72 10.02
C GLN A 119 9.88 -20.57 11.02
N ALA A 120 9.60 -19.32 10.63
CA ALA A 120 9.70 -18.16 11.52
C ALA A 120 8.77 -18.30 12.73
N TRP A 121 7.53 -18.73 12.52
CA TRP A 121 6.56 -19.01 13.60
C TRP A 121 7.01 -20.16 14.48
N THR A 122 7.54 -21.24 13.89
CA THR A 122 8.09 -22.38 14.64
C THR A 122 9.26 -21.96 15.53
N LEU A 123 10.17 -21.13 15.03
CA LEU A 123 11.29 -20.59 15.81
C LEU A 123 10.79 -19.69 16.95
N SER A 124 9.82 -18.82 16.66
CA SER A 124 9.20 -17.94 17.65
C SER A 124 8.53 -18.73 18.77
N ALA A 125 7.76 -19.76 18.44
CA ALA A 125 7.05 -20.58 19.42
C ALA A 125 7.99 -21.40 20.32
N ASN A 126 9.20 -21.72 19.84
CA ASN A 126 10.24 -22.41 20.61
C ASN A 126 11.14 -21.46 21.42
N GLY A 127 10.84 -20.16 21.48
CA GLY A 127 11.62 -19.16 22.22
C GLY A 127 12.98 -18.83 21.59
N ARG A 128 13.18 -19.11 20.30
CA ARG A 128 14.41 -18.80 19.55
C ARG A 128 14.31 -17.43 18.87
N ASP A 129 14.11 -16.39 19.67
CA ASP A 129 13.72 -15.04 19.22
C ASP A 129 14.67 -14.46 18.15
N SER A 130 15.99 -14.58 18.33
CA SER A 130 16.97 -14.04 17.37
C SER A 130 16.90 -14.71 15.99
N GLU A 131 16.62 -16.00 15.95
CA GLU A 131 16.51 -16.76 14.71
C GLU A 131 15.14 -16.53 14.05
N ALA A 132 14.08 -16.46 14.86
CA ALA A 132 12.76 -16.07 14.40
C ALA A 132 12.80 -14.69 13.74
N GLN A 133 13.44 -13.70 14.38
CA GLN A 133 13.60 -12.35 13.84
C GLN A 133 14.27 -12.37 12.45
N LYS A 134 15.36 -13.15 12.29
CA LYS A 134 16.03 -13.30 10.99
C LYS A 134 15.13 -13.95 9.95
N ALA A 135 14.39 -14.99 10.34
CA ALA A 135 13.46 -15.68 9.45
C ALA A 135 12.33 -14.74 8.98
N PHE A 136 11.69 -14.00 9.88
CA PHE A 136 10.69 -12.98 9.51
C PHE A 136 11.26 -11.89 8.60
N ALA A 137 12.48 -11.43 8.88
CA ALA A 137 13.14 -10.40 8.10
C ALA A 137 13.47 -10.79 6.64
N VAL A 138 13.51 -12.10 6.36
CA VAL A 138 13.70 -12.70 5.02
C VAL A 138 12.35 -12.99 4.36
N ALA A 139 11.40 -13.52 5.12
CA ALA A 139 10.12 -13.97 4.61
C ALA A 139 9.15 -12.82 4.26
N THR A 140 9.34 -11.63 4.82
CA THR A 140 8.42 -10.48 4.70
C THR A 140 9.00 -9.34 3.87
N SER A 141 8.12 -8.60 3.17
CA SER A 141 8.53 -7.44 2.37
C SER A 141 8.60 -6.22 3.27
N ARG A 142 9.81 -5.74 3.54
CA ARG A 142 10.03 -4.65 4.51
C ARG A 142 9.42 -3.30 4.07
N ILE A 143 9.23 -3.09 2.77
CA ILE A 143 8.52 -1.91 2.21
C ILE A 143 7.41 -2.41 1.28
N ASN A 144 6.18 -2.39 1.79
CA ASN A 144 4.96 -2.81 1.09
C ASN A 144 4.14 -1.61 0.59
N SER A 145 3.03 -1.89 -0.10
CA SER A 145 2.17 -0.87 -0.71
C SER A 145 1.49 0.07 0.29
N ASP A 146 1.25 -0.34 1.53
CA ASP A 146 0.67 0.55 2.55
C ASP A 146 1.69 1.59 3.00
N ILE A 147 2.96 1.18 3.21
CA ILE A 147 4.04 2.10 3.54
C ILE A 147 4.17 3.15 2.44
N CYS A 148 4.18 2.73 1.17
CA CYS A 148 4.23 3.67 0.04
C CYS A 148 3.00 4.60 0.01
N HIS A 149 1.80 4.07 0.26
CA HIS A 149 0.57 4.86 0.30
C HIS A 149 0.62 5.95 1.38
N PHE A 150 0.95 5.58 2.63
CA PHE A 150 1.00 6.55 3.72
C PHE A 150 2.20 7.50 3.63
N ALA A 151 3.36 7.03 3.15
CA ALA A 151 4.50 7.90 2.88
C ALA A 151 4.17 8.96 1.82
N PHE A 152 3.47 8.59 0.74
CA PHE A 152 3.00 9.52 -0.28
C PHE A 152 2.18 10.67 0.34
N HIS A 153 1.18 10.33 1.16
CA HIS A 153 0.33 11.34 1.79
C HIS A 153 1.04 12.17 2.85
N PHE A 154 1.97 11.56 3.59
CA PHE A 154 2.82 12.28 4.53
C PHE A 154 3.71 13.31 3.84
N LEU A 155 4.42 12.91 2.78
CA LEU A 155 5.28 13.80 1.99
C LEU A 155 4.48 14.96 1.40
N LYS A 156 3.30 14.67 0.83
CA LYS A 156 2.38 15.68 0.30
C LYS A 156 1.96 16.67 1.39
N SER A 157 1.59 16.18 2.57
CA SER A 157 1.19 17.01 3.72
C SER A 157 2.31 17.92 4.24
N LYS A 158 3.57 17.51 4.08
CA LYS A 158 4.77 18.31 4.41
C LYS A 158 5.15 19.30 3.30
N GLY A 159 4.41 19.33 2.19
CA GLY A 159 4.59 20.31 1.11
C GLY A 159 5.61 19.92 0.03
N PHE A 160 6.08 18.66 0.00
CA PHE A 160 7.00 18.19 -1.04
C PHE A 160 6.29 17.99 -2.38
N GLU A 161 7.05 18.09 -3.48
CA GLU A 161 6.59 17.68 -4.81
C GLU A 161 6.51 16.14 -4.84
N VAL A 162 5.30 15.61 -4.94
CA VAL A 162 5.04 14.17 -4.95
C VAL A 162 4.02 13.85 -6.04
N ILE A 163 4.32 12.84 -6.85
CA ILE A 163 3.41 12.34 -7.88
C ILE A 163 3.37 10.81 -7.85
N ARG A 164 2.21 10.23 -8.15
CA ARG A 164 2.17 8.86 -8.69
C ARG A 164 2.33 8.96 -10.20
N ALA A 165 3.18 8.16 -10.81
CA ALA A 165 3.21 8.02 -12.26
C ALA A 165 1.86 7.44 -12.75
N PRO A 166 1.45 7.64 -14.02
CA PRO A 166 0.29 6.94 -14.57
C PRO A 166 0.44 5.42 -14.46
N TYR A 167 1.65 4.93 -14.75
CA TYR A 167 2.06 3.53 -14.62
C TYR A 167 3.35 3.42 -13.81
N PHE A 168 4.49 3.20 -14.44
CA PHE A 168 5.75 2.93 -13.74
C PHE A 168 6.53 4.22 -13.41
N ALA A 169 7.01 4.34 -12.17
CA ALA A 169 7.86 5.44 -11.73
C ALA A 169 9.13 5.56 -12.59
N SER A 170 9.76 4.43 -12.93
CA SER A 170 10.96 4.43 -13.77
C SER A 170 10.73 5.07 -15.16
N ALA A 171 9.57 4.84 -15.78
CA ALA A 171 9.24 5.43 -17.07
C ALA A 171 8.98 6.95 -16.93
N GLN A 172 8.27 7.36 -15.87
CA GLN A 172 8.03 8.78 -15.59
C GLN A 172 9.34 9.54 -15.30
N LEU A 173 10.26 8.93 -14.53
CA LEU A 173 11.58 9.50 -14.26
C LEU A 173 12.41 9.64 -15.54
N ALA A 174 12.36 8.66 -16.44
CA ALA A 174 13.02 8.75 -17.73
C ALA A 174 12.46 9.90 -18.58
N TYR A 175 11.14 10.06 -18.62
CA TYR A 175 10.50 11.21 -19.28
C TYR A 175 10.95 12.54 -18.64
N MET A 176 10.99 12.62 -17.31
CA MET A 176 11.40 13.83 -16.60
C MET A 176 12.84 14.22 -16.88
N ALA A 177 13.76 13.25 -16.92
CA ALA A 177 15.15 13.47 -17.28
C ALA A 177 15.28 13.89 -18.75
N ALA A 178 14.56 13.23 -19.66
CA ALA A 178 14.55 13.53 -21.09
C ALA A 178 14.12 14.97 -21.42
N ASN A 179 13.20 15.50 -20.63
CA ASN A 179 12.61 16.83 -20.83
C ASN A 179 13.20 17.89 -19.89
N ASN A 180 14.36 17.63 -19.28
CA ASN A 180 15.07 18.56 -18.38
C ASN A 180 14.22 19.06 -17.19
N LEU A 181 13.24 18.26 -16.74
CA LEU A 181 12.40 18.59 -15.58
C LEU A 181 13.12 18.35 -14.25
N CYS A 182 14.23 17.62 -14.28
CA CYS A 182 15.14 17.40 -13.17
C CYS A 182 16.57 17.32 -13.70
N GLN A 183 17.55 17.60 -12.84
CA GLN A 183 18.97 17.50 -13.18
C GLN A 183 19.55 16.14 -12.79
N VAL A 184 18.97 15.51 -11.77
CA VAL A 184 19.47 14.26 -11.20
C VAL A 184 18.32 13.27 -11.06
N VAL A 185 18.57 12.01 -11.43
CA VAL A 185 17.67 10.90 -11.17
C VAL A 185 18.27 9.99 -10.12
N TYR A 186 17.51 9.71 -9.05
CA TYR A 186 17.85 8.73 -8.03
C TYR A 186 16.95 7.50 -8.14
N GLY A 187 17.53 6.31 -8.20
CA GLY A 187 16.74 5.08 -8.33
C GLY A 187 17.55 3.84 -8.66
N PRO A 188 16.87 2.73 -9.00
CA PRO A 188 17.55 1.47 -9.32
C PRO A 188 18.31 1.57 -10.66
N PRO A 189 19.35 0.73 -10.88
CA PRO A 189 20.11 0.72 -12.14
C PRO A 189 19.24 0.34 -13.35
N GLY A 190 18.05 -0.24 -13.12
CA GLY A 190 17.07 -0.50 -14.17
C GLY A 190 16.61 0.74 -14.94
N LEU A 191 16.81 1.95 -14.41
CA LEU A 191 16.58 3.22 -15.11
C LEU A 191 17.44 3.38 -16.36
N LEU A 192 18.61 2.72 -16.42
CA LEU A 192 19.47 2.69 -17.61
C LEU A 192 18.76 2.07 -18.83
N LEU A 193 17.87 1.08 -18.62
CA LEU A 193 17.09 0.48 -19.72
C LEU A 193 16.12 1.47 -20.35
N TYR A 194 15.64 2.45 -19.57
CA TYR A 194 14.79 3.54 -20.07
C TYR A 194 15.59 4.66 -20.74
N GLY A 195 16.93 4.55 -20.82
CA GLY A 195 17.80 5.54 -21.47
C GLY A 195 18.18 6.73 -20.57
N VAL A 196 18.00 6.63 -19.25
CA VAL A 196 18.52 7.64 -18.32
C VAL A 196 20.04 7.61 -18.36
N LYS A 197 20.67 8.74 -18.72
CA LYS A 197 22.12 8.82 -18.95
C LYS A 197 22.95 8.62 -17.68
N SER A 198 22.48 9.14 -16.55
CA SER A 198 23.18 9.10 -15.26
C SER A 198 22.18 8.83 -14.15
N VAL A 199 22.47 7.84 -13.30
CA VAL A 199 21.57 7.43 -12.21
C VAL A 199 22.36 7.41 -10.91
N VAL A 200 21.88 8.14 -9.90
CA VAL A 200 22.39 8.02 -8.52
C VAL A 200 21.74 6.80 -7.87
N LEU A 201 22.58 5.88 -7.41
CA LEU A 201 22.18 4.59 -6.84
C LEU A 201 22.13 4.62 -5.31
N GLN A 202 22.99 5.41 -4.68
CA GLN A 202 23.09 5.50 -3.23
C GLN A 202 23.55 6.90 -2.81
N MET A 203 23.01 7.38 -1.68
CA MET A 203 23.43 8.61 -1.01
C MET A 203 23.79 8.25 0.44
N ASP A 204 25.01 8.54 0.85
CA ASP A 204 25.50 8.42 2.22
C ASP A 204 25.75 9.84 2.75
N PHE A 205 24.70 10.42 3.32
CA PHE A 205 24.73 11.76 3.91
C PHE A 205 25.72 11.88 5.07
N GLN A 206 26.02 10.79 5.78
CA GLN A 206 26.98 10.81 6.89
C GLN A 206 28.42 10.88 6.39
N LYS A 207 28.73 10.17 5.30
CA LYS A 207 30.07 10.17 4.68
C LYS A 207 30.25 11.26 3.63
N ASN A 208 29.24 12.10 3.40
CA ASN A 208 29.24 13.11 2.35
C ASN A 208 29.50 12.53 0.94
N LYS A 209 28.98 11.35 0.63
CA LYS A 209 29.23 10.63 -0.64
C LYS A 209 27.95 10.20 -1.34
N ALA A 210 27.92 10.33 -2.66
CA ALA A 210 26.93 9.70 -3.52
C ALA A 210 27.61 8.74 -4.51
N GLU A 211 26.92 7.65 -4.83
CA GLU A 211 27.32 6.66 -5.84
C GLU A 211 26.40 6.75 -7.05
N TRP A 212 26.98 6.78 -8.24
CA TRP A 212 26.24 6.90 -9.48
C TRP A 212 26.83 6.06 -10.61
N VAL A 213 26.02 5.82 -11.64
CA VAL A 213 26.41 5.07 -12.84
C VAL A 213 26.03 5.85 -14.10
N SER A 214 26.91 5.82 -15.10
CA SER A 214 26.72 6.41 -16.43
C SER A 214 26.39 5.33 -17.45
N LEU A 215 25.31 5.51 -18.21
CA LEU A 215 24.95 4.63 -19.33
C LEU A 215 26.07 4.60 -20.38
N ASP A 216 26.62 5.76 -20.75
CA ASP A 216 27.66 5.86 -21.77
C ASP A 216 28.94 5.11 -21.35
N HIS A 217 29.30 5.19 -20.06
CA HIS A 217 30.42 4.43 -19.52
C HIS A 217 30.18 2.92 -19.57
N VAL A 218 28.96 2.48 -19.20
CA VAL A 218 28.56 1.06 -19.23
C VAL A 218 28.63 0.50 -20.66
N LEU A 219 28.04 1.21 -21.63
CA LEU A 219 28.04 0.81 -23.04
C LEU A 219 29.46 0.74 -23.61
N SER A 220 30.29 1.75 -23.30
CA SER A 220 31.68 1.82 -23.77
C SER A 220 32.52 0.68 -23.18
N LYS A 221 32.38 0.39 -21.89
CA LYS A 221 33.17 -0.63 -21.20
C LYS A 221 32.85 -2.05 -21.67
N TRP A 222 31.58 -2.33 -21.96
CA TRP A 222 31.15 -3.63 -22.46
C TRP A 222 31.24 -3.77 -23.98
N TYR A 223 31.58 -2.70 -24.70
CA TYR A 223 31.65 -2.68 -26.17
C TYR A 223 30.32 -3.10 -26.82
N ILE A 224 29.22 -2.56 -26.31
CA ILE A 224 27.86 -2.83 -26.81
C ILE A 224 27.08 -1.53 -27.02
N ASN A 225 26.08 -1.58 -27.88
CA ASN A 225 25.13 -0.49 -28.04
C ASN A 225 23.94 -0.60 -27.06
N ARG A 226 23.07 0.41 -27.05
CA ARG A 226 21.92 0.47 -26.13
C ARG A 226 20.92 -0.68 -26.33
N GLU A 227 20.64 -1.09 -27.57
CA GLU A 227 19.72 -2.20 -27.83
C GLU A 227 20.31 -3.53 -27.33
N GLN A 228 21.60 -3.77 -27.58
CA GLN A 228 22.33 -4.91 -27.05
C GLN A 228 22.36 -4.95 -25.52
N PHE A 229 22.51 -3.78 -24.87
CA PHE A 229 22.43 -3.69 -23.40
C PHE A 229 21.04 -4.07 -22.88
N ILE A 230 19.97 -3.56 -23.51
CA ILE A 230 18.59 -3.94 -23.17
C ILE A 230 18.43 -5.46 -23.34
N ASP A 231 18.85 -6.01 -24.47
CA ASP A 231 18.73 -7.44 -24.76
C ASP A 231 19.46 -8.30 -23.72
N ALA A 232 20.69 -7.93 -23.36
CA ALA A 232 21.44 -8.61 -22.30
C ALA A 232 20.72 -8.55 -20.95
N CYS A 233 20.13 -7.40 -20.59
CA CYS A 233 19.33 -7.28 -19.37
C CYS A 233 18.08 -8.17 -19.38
N LEU A 234 17.41 -8.31 -20.53
CA LEU A 234 16.23 -9.16 -20.65
C LEU A 234 16.60 -10.65 -20.62
N LEU A 235 17.70 -11.04 -21.27
CA LEU A 235 18.25 -12.40 -21.18
C LEU A 235 18.69 -12.77 -19.76
N ALA A 236 19.31 -11.83 -19.04
CA ALA A 236 19.68 -12.04 -17.63
C ALA A 236 18.47 -12.31 -16.73
N GLY A 237 17.30 -11.80 -17.12
CA GLY A 237 16.04 -11.96 -16.43
C GLY A 237 15.64 -10.71 -15.65
N THR A 238 14.33 -10.46 -15.68
CA THR A 238 13.65 -9.37 -15.01
C THR A 238 12.47 -9.91 -14.20
N GLU A 239 11.71 -9.03 -13.55
CA GLU A 239 10.46 -9.42 -12.90
C GLU A 239 9.34 -9.82 -13.85
N TYR A 240 9.50 -9.59 -15.16
CA TYR A 240 8.52 -9.93 -16.21
C TYR A 240 9.06 -10.95 -17.24
N CYS A 241 10.38 -11.11 -17.35
CA CYS A 241 11.04 -12.01 -18.29
C CYS A 241 11.95 -12.99 -17.54
N LEU A 242 11.76 -14.30 -17.71
CA LEU A 242 12.60 -15.31 -17.08
C LEU A 242 14.04 -15.25 -17.60
N THR A 243 15.02 -15.63 -16.79
CA THR A 243 16.42 -15.76 -17.24
C THR A 243 16.50 -16.76 -18.40
N TYR A 244 17.27 -16.41 -19.44
CA TYR A 244 17.55 -17.29 -20.56
C TYR A 244 18.19 -18.61 -20.07
N PRO A 245 17.64 -19.79 -20.39
CA PRO A 245 17.99 -21.04 -19.72
C PRO A 245 19.48 -21.39 -19.74
N TYR A 246 20.13 -21.17 -20.88
CA TYR A 246 21.54 -21.54 -21.09
C TYR A 246 22.52 -20.72 -20.24
N LEU A 247 22.11 -19.56 -19.73
CA LEU A 247 22.93 -18.75 -18.82
C LEU A 247 23.05 -19.38 -17.42
N ASN A 248 22.30 -20.43 -17.12
CA ASN A 248 22.39 -21.15 -15.85
C ASN A 248 23.19 -22.46 -15.95
N LEU A 249 23.79 -22.79 -17.10
CA LEU A 249 24.57 -24.02 -17.26
C LEU A 249 25.96 -23.91 -16.61
N ASP A 250 26.40 -24.99 -15.96
CA ASP A 250 27.69 -25.05 -15.23
C ASP A 250 28.92 -24.80 -16.12
N GLN A 251 28.83 -25.05 -17.42
CA GLN A 251 29.91 -24.81 -18.38
C GLN A 251 30.24 -23.32 -18.59
N PHE A 252 29.36 -22.42 -18.15
CA PHE A 252 29.57 -20.97 -18.17
C PHE A 252 29.95 -20.41 -16.79
N ARG A 253 30.38 -21.27 -15.85
CA ARG A 253 30.88 -20.91 -14.52
C ARG A 253 32.22 -20.19 -14.64
N GLY A 254 32.36 -19.03 -13.99
CA GLY A 254 33.66 -18.38 -13.82
C GLY A 254 34.57 -19.16 -12.87
N ASP A 255 35.87 -19.24 -13.16
CA ASP A 255 36.87 -20.08 -12.47
C ASP A 255 37.05 -19.81 -10.96
N ASN A 256 36.43 -18.76 -10.39
CA ASN A 256 36.72 -18.23 -9.06
C ASN A 256 35.68 -18.51 -7.95
N GLN A 257 34.78 -19.50 -8.07
CA GLN A 257 33.79 -19.79 -7.00
C GLN A 257 33.94 -21.18 -6.35
N PRO A 258 33.98 -21.28 -4.99
CA PRO A 258 34.14 -22.55 -4.28
C PRO A 258 32.92 -23.48 -4.39
N ALA A 259 33.16 -24.79 -4.38
CA ALA A 259 32.17 -25.85 -4.65
C ALA A 259 31.07 -26.05 -3.59
N ALA A 260 31.09 -25.32 -2.47
CA ALA A 260 30.18 -25.53 -1.34
C ALA A 260 28.78 -24.89 -1.48
N ALA A 261 28.50 -24.14 -2.56
CA ALA A 261 27.21 -23.47 -2.81
C ALA A 261 26.18 -24.35 -3.55
N ALA A 262 26.39 -25.66 -3.62
CA ALA A 262 25.66 -26.60 -4.48
C ALA A 262 24.16 -26.81 -4.16
N HIS A 263 23.60 -26.16 -3.13
CA HIS A 263 22.20 -26.33 -2.73
C HIS A 263 21.29 -25.13 -3.06
N HIS A 264 21.79 -24.06 -3.69
CA HIS A 264 20.96 -22.93 -4.14
C HIS A 264 21.18 -22.71 -5.66
N ALA A 265 20.08 -22.45 -6.38
CA ALA A 265 19.97 -22.35 -7.84
C ALA A 265 21.21 -21.81 -8.61
N GLY A 266 21.52 -22.49 -9.73
CA GLY A 266 22.60 -22.28 -10.73
C GLY A 266 23.40 -20.96 -10.73
N ALA A 267 24.72 -21.10 -10.90
CA ALA A 267 25.75 -20.06 -10.88
C ALA A 267 25.72 -19.10 -12.10
N PHE A 268 24.64 -18.35 -12.25
CA PHE A 268 24.51 -17.27 -13.24
C PHE A 268 25.48 -16.11 -12.98
N SER A 269 26.10 -15.57 -14.03
CA SER A 269 26.79 -14.27 -14.06
C SER A 269 26.16 -13.37 -15.12
N PHE A 270 25.95 -12.08 -14.80
CA PHE A 270 25.45 -11.11 -15.78
C PHE A 270 26.41 -10.91 -16.95
N GLU A 271 27.72 -11.09 -16.73
CA GLU A 271 28.74 -10.96 -17.77
C GLU A 271 28.53 -11.94 -18.92
N THR A 272 28.11 -13.17 -18.63
CA THR A 272 27.78 -14.17 -19.63
C THR A 272 26.66 -13.69 -20.57
N ALA A 273 25.68 -12.94 -20.07
CA ALA A 273 24.62 -12.37 -20.92
C ALA A 273 25.19 -11.33 -21.92
N ILE A 274 26.18 -10.55 -21.49
CA ILE A 274 26.89 -9.59 -22.36
C ILE A 274 27.68 -10.33 -23.44
N GLU A 275 28.42 -11.38 -23.07
CA GLU A 275 29.17 -12.19 -24.01
C GLU A 275 28.28 -12.84 -25.08
N PHE A 276 27.12 -13.38 -24.68
CA PHE A 276 26.15 -13.98 -25.60
C PHE A 276 25.68 -12.99 -26.67
N ILE A 277 25.30 -11.78 -26.25
CA ILE A 277 24.83 -10.72 -27.16
C ILE A 277 25.95 -10.19 -28.07
N ARG A 278 27.21 -10.25 -27.61
CA ARG A 278 28.36 -9.85 -28.44
C ARG A 278 28.71 -10.86 -29.52
N GLN A 279 28.50 -12.15 -29.26
CA GLN A 279 28.90 -13.22 -30.18
C GLN A 279 27.91 -13.38 -31.34
N VAL A 280 26.61 -13.38 -31.05
CA VAL A 280 25.57 -13.68 -32.05
C VAL A 280 24.36 -12.77 -31.84
N PRO A 281 23.69 -12.30 -32.92
CA PRO A 281 22.44 -11.55 -32.80
C PRO A 281 21.37 -12.30 -31.99
N LEU A 282 20.54 -11.55 -31.24
CA LEU A 282 19.54 -12.11 -30.33
C LEU A 282 18.58 -13.11 -31.01
N ASN A 283 18.17 -12.85 -32.26
CA ASN A 283 17.24 -13.71 -32.99
C ASN A 283 17.75 -15.15 -33.17
N SER A 284 19.07 -15.36 -33.23
CA SER A 284 19.66 -16.69 -33.30
C SER A 284 19.51 -17.44 -31.98
N TRP A 285 19.74 -16.78 -30.84
CA TRP A 285 19.56 -17.36 -29.50
C TRP A 285 18.09 -17.67 -29.19
N MET A 286 17.17 -16.85 -29.71
CA MET A 286 15.73 -17.03 -29.52
C MET A 286 15.18 -18.30 -30.20
N GLN A 287 15.93 -18.90 -31.14
CA GLN A 287 15.57 -20.18 -31.77
C GLN A 287 16.04 -21.39 -30.96
N THR A 288 17.00 -21.21 -30.06
CA THR A 288 17.61 -22.29 -29.28
C THR A 288 17.06 -22.30 -27.86
N PHE A 289 16.11 -23.19 -27.59
CA PHE A 289 15.53 -23.44 -26.26
C PHE A 289 15.38 -24.95 -26.02
N PRO A 290 15.45 -25.42 -24.76
CA PRO A 290 15.26 -26.83 -24.45
C PRO A 290 13.87 -27.36 -24.83
N THR A 291 12.83 -26.54 -24.67
CA THR A 291 11.44 -26.88 -25.01
C THR A 291 10.73 -25.68 -25.64
N ASP A 292 9.67 -25.95 -26.42
CA ASP A 292 8.83 -24.91 -27.02
C ASP A 292 8.12 -24.05 -25.96
N ASP A 293 7.72 -24.64 -24.82
CA ASP A 293 7.07 -23.91 -23.73
C ASP A 293 8.01 -22.90 -23.10
N MET A 294 9.24 -23.30 -22.77
CA MET A 294 10.25 -22.39 -22.23
C MET A 294 10.59 -21.26 -23.22
N ARG A 295 10.63 -21.57 -24.52
CA ARG A 295 10.80 -20.57 -25.57
C ARG A 295 9.65 -19.58 -25.54
N ASN A 296 8.41 -20.07 -25.56
CA ASN A 296 7.22 -19.23 -25.60
C ASN A 296 7.14 -18.31 -24.38
N ASP A 297 7.37 -18.84 -23.18
CA ASP A 297 7.33 -18.06 -21.93
C ASP A 297 8.40 -16.96 -21.88
N HIS A 298 9.61 -17.28 -22.33
CA HIS A 298 10.69 -16.30 -22.41
C HIS A 298 10.41 -15.24 -23.48
N VAL A 299 9.98 -15.65 -24.69
CA VAL A 299 9.63 -14.74 -25.79
C VAL A 299 8.51 -13.78 -25.37
N GLU A 300 7.46 -14.30 -24.73
CA GLU A 300 6.35 -13.50 -24.22
C GLU A 300 6.84 -12.47 -23.20
N GLY A 301 7.58 -12.90 -22.18
CA GLY A 301 8.15 -12.02 -21.17
C GLY A 301 9.11 -10.97 -21.77
N TYR A 302 9.89 -11.36 -22.77
CA TYR A 302 10.79 -10.47 -23.51
C TYR A 302 9.99 -9.39 -24.27
N CYS A 303 8.97 -9.78 -25.01
CA CYS A 303 8.08 -8.87 -25.74
C CYS A 303 7.35 -7.91 -24.80
N VAL A 304 6.83 -8.42 -23.68
CA VAL A 304 6.23 -7.59 -22.62
C VAL A 304 7.25 -6.57 -22.11
N CYS A 305 8.48 -6.98 -21.80
CA CYS A 305 9.51 -6.06 -21.35
C CYS A 305 9.82 -4.95 -22.37
N LYS A 306 9.99 -5.30 -23.66
CA LYS A 306 10.22 -4.30 -24.71
C LYS A 306 9.04 -3.34 -24.85
N LEU A 307 7.81 -3.86 -24.77
CA LEU A 307 6.60 -3.04 -24.78
C LEU A 307 6.60 -2.05 -23.60
N LEU A 308 6.89 -2.51 -22.39
CA LEU A 308 6.95 -1.65 -21.20
C LEU A 308 8.05 -0.57 -21.33
N LEU A 309 9.23 -0.92 -21.85
CA LEU A 309 10.32 0.05 -22.01
C LEU A 309 10.00 1.15 -23.02
N CYS A 310 9.25 0.85 -24.07
CA CYS A 310 8.96 1.80 -25.15
C CYS A 310 7.62 2.53 -24.98
N TYR A 311 6.58 1.83 -24.51
CA TYR A 311 5.19 2.32 -24.59
C TYR A 311 4.51 2.50 -23.25
N THR A 312 5.21 2.36 -22.12
CA THR A 312 4.64 2.70 -20.82
C THR A 312 4.07 4.12 -20.85
N PRO A 313 2.80 4.32 -20.50
CA PRO A 313 2.22 5.65 -20.47
C PRO A 313 2.83 6.50 -19.35
N VAL A 314 3.18 7.73 -19.71
CA VAL A 314 3.75 8.76 -18.82
C VAL A 314 2.92 10.03 -18.93
N LEU A 315 2.97 10.86 -17.89
CA LEU A 315 2.40 12.20 -17.93
C LEU A 315 3.33 13.10 -18.73
N ASN A 316 2.83 13.64 -19.83
CA ASN A 316 3.48 14.74 -20.53
C ASN A 316 3.19 16.04 -19.77
N THR A 317 4.23 16.68 -19.24
CA THR A 317 4.09 17.90 -18.41
C THR A 317 3.84 19.17 -19.22
N ILE A 318 3.93 19.14 -20.55
CA ILE A 318 3.68 20.30 -21.42
C ILE A 318 2.17 20.49 -21.62
N ASP A 319 1.47 19.43 -22.03
CA ASP A 319 0.04 19.46 -22.33
C ASP A 319 -0.83 18.75 -21.28
N LEU A 320 -0.21 18.21 -20.23
CA LEU A 320 -0.84 17.46 -19.14
C LEU A 320 -1.65 16.24 -19.63
N GLU A 321 -1.21 15.61 -20.72
CA GLU A 321 -1.82 14.40 -21.28
C GLU A 321 -1.00 13.15 -20.95
N VAL A 322 -1.68 12.01 -20.80
CA VAL A 322 -1.03 10.70 -20.64
C VAL A 322 -0.84 10.04 -22.00
N ARG A 323 0.41 9.79 -22.38
CA ARG A 323 0.81 9.16 -23.66
C ARG A 323 1.99 8.20 -23.47
N PRO A 324 2.22 7.26 -24.41
CA PRO A 324 3.39 6.38 -24.38
C PRO A 324 4.71 7.16 -24.32
N LEU A 325 5.69 6.66 -23.55
CA LEU A 325 7.01 7.27 -23.37
C LEU A 325 7.72 7.61 -24.70
N SER A 326 7.65 6.71 -25.69
CA SER A 326 8.28 6.87 -27.01
C SER A 326 7.72 8.01 -27.87
N CYS A 327 6.56 8.57 -27.55
CA CYS A 327 5.92 9.64 -28.33
C CYS A 327 6.41 11.06 -27.94
N GLY A 328 7.43 11.20 -27.09
CA GLY A 328 7.70 12.43 -26.34
C GLY A 328 9.01 13.19 -26.62
N SER A 329 9.62 13.14 -27.81
CA SER A 329 10.85 13.95 -28.07
C SER A 329 10.90 14.74 -29.38
N GLY A 330 9.81 14.89 -30.12
CA GLY A 330 9.81 15.74 -31.32
C GLY A 330 8.42 16.28 -31.64
N HIS A 331 8.36 17.54 -32.07
CA HIS A 331 7.17 18.16 -32.65
C HIS A 331 6.47 17.21 -33.63
N ALA A 332 5.36 16.61 -33.23
CA ALA A 332 4.47 15.90 -34.14
C ALA A 332 3.07 16.50 -33.95
N ASN A 333 2.83 17.58 -34.70
CA ASN A 333 1.48 18.02 -35.03
C ASN A 333 0.93 16.97 -36.02
N PRO A 334 -0.12 16.19 -35.69
CA PRO A 334 -0.51 15.02 -36.49
C PRO A 334 -1.16 15.35 -37.85
N HIS A 335 -1.19 16.63 -38.26
CA HIS A 335 -1.87 17.07 -39.48
C HIS A 335 -1.03 17.81 -40.52
N LEU A 336 0.27 17.99 -40.35
CA LEU A 336 1.10 18.66 -41.35
C LEU A 336 2.50 18.01 -41.41
N CYS A 337 2.72 17.12 -42.40
CA CYS A 337 3.76 17.31 -43.42
C CYS A 337 3.90 16.07 -44.35
N PRO A 338 4.04 16.28 -45.68
CA PRO A 338 4.44 15.26 -46.65
C PRO A 338 5.97 15.00 -46.58
N PRO A 339 6.51 13.98 -47.26
CA PRO A 339 7.91 13.59 -47.11
C PRO A 339 8.84 14.51 -47.90
N GLY A 340 9.81 15.15 -47.22
CA GLY A 340 10.93 15.81 -47.87
C GLY A 340 11.55 16.97 -47.08
N GLU A 341 12.88 16.87 -46.90
CA GLU A 341 13.87 17.96 -46.74
C GLU A 341 14.18 18.57 -45.35
N ASN A 342 15.44 18.34 -44.95
CA ASN A 342 16.39 19.18 -44.19
C ASN A 342 15.86 20.05 -43.03
N THR A 343 16.02 19.55 -41.79
CA THR A 343 15.95 20.36 -40.56
C THR A 343 17.30 21.03 -40.24
N PRO A 344 17.33 22.32 -39.85
CA PRO A 344 18.57 23.02 -39.51
C PRO A 344 19.05 22.70 -38.08
N GLN A 345 20.36 22.46 -37.91
CA GLN A 345 21.00 22.28 -36.60
C GLN A 345 21.12 23.62 -35.86
N MET A 346 20.68 23.68 -34.59
CA MET A 346 20.97 24.81 -33.68
C MET A 346 22.23 24.54 -32.87
N THR A 347 23.19 25.47 -32.93
CA THR A 347 24.41 25.51 -32.12
C THR A 347 24.31 26.54 -30.99
N ILE A 348 24.95 26.26 -29.85
CA ILE A 348 25.06 27.18 -28.71
C ILE A 348 26.48 27.76 -28.72
N ASN A 349 26.60 29.09 -28.64
CA ASN A 349 27.89 29.78 -28.55
C ASN A 349 28.30 29.93 -27.08
N ASN A 350 29.48 29.41 -26.72
CA ASN A 350 30.09 29.66 -25.41
C ASN A 350 30.82 31.02 -25.37
N PRO A 351 31.00 31.63 -24.17
CA PRO A 351 31.68 32.92 -23.99
C PRO A 351 33.12 32.97 -24.56
N ASP A 352 33.71 31.80 -24.73
CA ASP A 352 35.09 31.52 -25.11
C ASP A 352 35.27 31.43 -26.65
N GLY A 353 34.18 31.59 -27.42
CA GLY A 353 34.18 31.49 -28.88
C GLY A 353 34.25 30.04 -29.43
N THR A 354 34.23 29.02 -28.57
CA THR A 354 34.17 27.61 -28.98
C THR A 354 32.72 27.16 -29.16
N GLN A 355 32.46 26.45 -30.26
CA GLN A 355 31.15 25.87 -30.56
C GLN A 355 31.10 24.43 -30.03
N THR A 356 30.25 24.15 -29.03
CA THR A 356 29.96 22.78 -28.60
C THR A 356 28.66 22.29 -29.23
N PRO A 357 28.59 21.04 -29.73
CA PRO A 357 27.34 20.48 -30.23
C PRO A 357 26.31 20.48 -29.08
N SER A 358 25.08 20.90 -29.36
CA SER A 358 23.94 20.65 -28.46
C SER A 358 23.89 19.15 -28.13
N PRO A 359 23.59 18.75 -26.88
CA PRO A 359 23.27 17.36 -26.59
C PRO A 359 22.17 16.92 -27.55
N MET A 360 22.42 15.85 -28.32
CA MET A 360 21.39 15.24 -29.16
C MET A 360 20.17 14.92 -28.27
N PRO A 361 18.94 15.27 -28.69
CA PRO A 361 17.73 14.77 -28.04
C PRO A 361 17.82 13.26 -27.91
N ILE A 362 17.17 12.68 -26.90
CA ILE A 362 16.96 11.22 -26.87
C ILE A 362 16.22 10.85 -28.15
N SER A 363 16.94 10.28 -29.13
CA SER A 363 16.35 9.79 -30.35
C SER A 363 15.70 8.45 -30.02
N PHE A 364 14.41 8.47 -29.76
CA PHE A 364 13.62 7.26 -29.92
C PHE A 364 13.61 6.93 -31.42
N PRO A 365 13.77 5.65 -31.81
CA PRO A 365 13.75 5.27 -33.23
C PRO A 365 12.47 5.79 -33.92
N PRO A 366 12.54 6.17 -35.20
CA PRO A 366 11.43 6.79 -35.90
C PRO A 366 10.23 5.84 -35.97
N THR A 367 9.09 6.31 -35.47
CA THR A 367 7.73 5.80 -35.70
C THR A 367 7.58 4.28 -35.61
N HIS A 368 7.75 3.69 -34.43
CA HIS A 368 7.02 2.46 -34.20
C HIS A 368 5.55 2.80 -33.94
N VAL A 369 4.67 2.31 -34.83
CA VAL A 369 3.23 2.27 -34.58
C VAL A 369 3.00 1.50 -33.29
N CYS A 370 2.33 2.13 -32.33
CA CYS A 370 1.94 1.46 -31.09
C CYS A 370 1.23 0.14 -31.42
N PRO A 371 1.63 -1.00 -30.85
CA PRO A 371 0.96 -2.28 -31.09
C PRO A 371 -0.55 -2.15 -30.85
N SER A 372 -1.36 -2.68 -31.77
CA SER A 372 -2.83 -2.58 -31.70
C SER A 372 -3.43 -3.32 -30.51
N ASP A 373 -2.69 -4.29 -29.97
CA ASP A 373 -3.04 -5.15 -28.84
C ASP A 373 -2.38 -4.69 -27.53
N MET A 374 -1.78 -3.49 -27.46
CA MET A 374 -1.13 -2.99 -26.26
C MET A 374 -2.04 -3.01 -25.01
N SER A 375 -3.35 -2.82 -25.19
CA SER A 375 -4.33 -2.87 -24.11
C SER A 375 -4.47 -4.24 -23.45
N THR A 376 -4.01 -5.32 -24.10
CA THR A 376 -3.95 -6.68 -23.50
C THR A 376 -2.90 -6.77 -22.38
N VAL A 377 -1.84 -5.95 -22.45
CA VAL A 377 -0.74 -5.93 -21.48
C VAL A 377 -0.93 -4.80 -20.46
N LEU A 378 -1.27 -3.59 -20.92
CA LEU A 378 -1.36 -2.39 -20.08
C LEU A 378 -2.78 -2.06 -19.60
N GLY A 379 -3.79 -2.75 -20.11
CA GLY A 379 -5.19 -2.40 -19.93
C GLY A 379 -5.65 -1.27 -20.87
N GLU A 380 -6.95 -1.04 -20.88
CA GLU A 380 -7.57 0.07 -21.61
C GLU A 380 -7.10 1.42 -21.10
N ARG A 381 -7.04 2.40 -22.01
CA ARG A 381 -6.76 3.78 -21.65
C ARG A 381 -7.91 4.34 -20.81
N LEU A 382 -7.57 4.89 -19.65
CA LEU A 382 -8.54 5.54 -18.77
C LEU A 382 -8.74 7.02 -19.17
N PRO A 383 -9.87 7.64 -18.77
CA PRO A 383 -10.05 9.08 -18.95
C PRO A 383 -8.99 9.89 -18.21
N MET A 384 -8.59 11.03 -18.78
CA MET A 384 -7.52 11.87 -18.20
C MET A 384 -7.80 12.29 -16.75
N THR A 385 -9.07 12.51 -16.39
CA THR A 385 -9.48 12.82 -15.01
C THR A 385 -9.08 11.72 -14.03
N VAL A 386 -9.20 10.44 -14.42
CA VAL A 386 -8.84 9.32 -13.56
C VAL A 386 -7.33 9.29 -13.32
N TYR A 387 -6.54 9.56 -14.36
CA TYR A 387 -5.09 9.72 -14.20
C TYR A 387 -4.76 10.91 -13.30
N GLU A 388 -5.40 12.07 -13.48
CA GLU A 388 -5.21 13.25 -12.63
C GLU A 388 -5.45 12.94 -11.15
N LEU A 389 -6.57 12.31 -10.83
CA LEU A 389 -6.90 11.88 -9.45
C LEU A 389 -5.87 10.89 -8.90
N LEU A 390 -5.41 9.93 -9.70
CA LEU A 390 -4.38 8.97 -9.32
C LEU A 390 -3.04 9.68 -9.02
N MET A 391 -2.59 10.53 -9.94
CA MET A 391 -1.31 11.23 -9.85
C MET A 391 -1.25 12.16 -8.65
N MET A 392 -2.36 12.85 -8.35
CA MET A 392 -2.52 13.69 -7.16
C MET A 392 -2.75 12.87 -5.87
N GLY A 393 -2.98 11.57 -5.98
CA GLY A 393 -3.22 10.65 -4.87
C GLY A 393 -4.60 10.74 -4.24
N PHE A 394 -5.60 11.30 -4.92
CA PHE A 394 -6.98 11.25 -4.43
C PHE A 394 -7.63 9.87 -4.59
N ILE A 395 -7.07 9.04 -5.48
CA ILE A 395 -7.40 7.62 -5.59
C ILE A 395 -6.13 6.77 -5.61
N SER A 396 -6.21 5.56 -5.07
CA SER A 396 -5.19 4.52 -5.20
C SER A 396 -5.21 3.90 -6.60
N SER A 397 -4.12 3.22 -6.98
CA SER A 397 -4.02 2.57 -8.30
C SER A 397 -4.91 1.35 -8.46
N ARG A 398 -5.56 0.87 -7.39
CA ARG A 398 -6.31 -0.40 -7.41
C ARG A 398 -7.54 -0.33 -8.32
N LEU A 399 -8.41 0.66 -8.16
CA LEU A 399 -9.60 0.80 -9.01
C LEU A 399 -9.24 1.17 -10.46
N PRO A 400 -8.33 2.13 -10.73
CA PRO A 400 -7.83 2.37 -12.08
C PRO A 400 -7.29 1.11 -12.76
N LEU A 401 -6.48 0.31 -12.04
CA LEU A 401 -5.97 -0.96 -12.55
C LEU A 401 -7.09 -1.90 -12.96
N VAL A 402 -8.08 -2.12 -12.08
CA VAL A 402 -9.19 -3.04 -12.33
C VAL A 402 -10.05 -2.58 -13.50
N LEU A 403 -10.34 -1.28 -13.60
CA LEU A 403 -11.12 -0.72 -14.71
C LEU A 403 -10.36 -0.87 -16.04
N ALA A 404 -9.05 -0.62 -16.03
CA ALA A 404 -8.20 -0.74 -17.21
C ALA A 404 -8.07 -2.19 -17.67
N THR A 405 -7.78 -3.15 -16.77
CA THR A 405 -7.49 -4.54 -17.14
C THR A 405 -8.73 -5.43 -17.19
N GLY A 406 -9.80 -5.07 -16.48
CA GLY A 406 -10.95 -5.96 -16.24
C GLY A 406 -10.66 -7.06 -15.22
N VAL A 407 -9.56 -6.98 -14.47
CA VAL A 407 -9.15 -8.02 -13.52
C VAL A 407 -8.85 -7.44 -12.14
N TRP A 408 -9.52 -8.00 -11.12
CA TRP A 408 -9.22 -7.77 -9.71
C TRP A 408 -8.42 -8.96 -9.16
N CYS A 409 -7.12 -8.76 -8.97
CA CYS A 409 -6.20 -9.83 -8.59
C CYS A 409 -5.61 -9.63 -7.18
N ASP A 410 -5.98 -10.47 -6.22
CA ASP A 410 -5.43 -10.48 -4.86
C ASP A 410 -4.28 -11.50 -4.76
N ARG A 411 -3.09 -11.16 -5.27
CA ARG A 411 -1.94 -12.10 -5.38
C ARG A 411 -1.19 -12.37 -4.08
N GLN A 412 -1.26 -11.47 -3.13
CA GLN A 412 -0.45 -11.57 -1.92
C GLN A 412 -1.17 -12.45 -0.90
N SER A 413 -0.57 -13.60 -0.59
CA SER A 413 -0.99 -14.44 0.53
C SER A 413 -0.93 -13.65 1.84
N PRO A 414 -1.88 -13.83 2.76
CA PRO A 414 -1.77 -13.28 4.11
C PRO A 414 -0.57 -13.89 4.83
N LEU A 415 -0.19 -13.29 5.96
CA LEU A 415 0.87 -13.82 6.81
C LEU A 415 0.47 -15.18 7.44
N ILE A 416 -0.82 -15.33 7.73
CA ILE A 416 -1.44 -16.56 8.23
C ILE A 416 -2.72 -16.74 7.41
N ASP A 417 -2.83 -17.87 6.72
CA ASP A 417 -3.96 -18.22 5.86
C ASP A 417 -5.02 -18.98 6.66
N SER A 418 -6.13 -18.29 7.00
CA SER A 418 -7.23 -18.84 7.79
C SER A 418 -8.55 -18.84 7.00
N LYS A 419 -9.52 -19.65 7.43
CA LYS A 419 -10.86 -19.69 6.83
C LYS A 419 -11.56 -18.34 6.86
N GLU A 420 -11.40 -17.60 7.95
CA GLU A 420 -11.98 -16.28 8.17
C GLU A 420 -11.37 -15.25 7.22
N TYR A 421 -10.07 -15.33 6.94
CA TYR A 421 -9.44 -14.43 5.97
C TYR A 421 -9.94 -14.67 4.55
N ARG A 422 -10.05 -15.93 4.13
CA ARG A 422 -10.58 -16.27 2.80
C ARG A 422 -12.05 -15.87 2.67
N SER A 423 -12.87 -16.10 3.70
CA SER A 423 -14.28 -15.71 3.73
C SER A 423 -14.44 -14.19 3.67
N LEU A 424 -13.74 -13.45 4.53
CA LEU A 424 -13.75 -11.99 4.54
C LEU A 424 -13.29 -11.39 3.19
N LEU A 425 -12.31 -12.00 2.53
CA LEU A 425 -11.88 -11.55 1.19
C LEU A 425 -13.01 -11.67 0.17
N ILE A 426 -13.79 -12.75 0.23
CA ILE A 426 -14.94 -12.96 -0.66
C ILE A 426 -16.03 -11.95 -0.34
N ASP A 427 -16.41 -11.82 0.93
CA ASP A 427 -17.50 -10.95 1.38
C ASP A 427 -17.20 -9.48 1.08
N LEU A 428 -16.01 -8.99 1.43
CA LEU A 428 -15.58 -7.62 1.10
C LEU A 428 -15.49 -7.38 -0.40
N THR A 429 -15.22 -8.43 -1.20
CA THR A 429 -15.26 -8.31 -2.66
C THR A 429 -16.69 -8.10 -3.13
N ASN A 430 -17.63 -8.90 -2.66
CA ASN A 430 -19.03 -8.86 -3.09
C ASN A 430 -19.75 -7.58 -2.62
N GLU A 431 -19.46 -7.11 -1.41
CA GLU A 431 -20.12 -5.93 -0.84
C GLU A 431 -19.37 -4.65 -1.19
N TYR A 432 -18.22 -4.40 -0.55
CA TYR A 432 -17.63 -3.07 -0.52
C TYR A 432 -16.74 -2.75 -1.72
N ARG A 433 -15.94 -3.70 -2.22
CA ARG A 433 -15.08 -3.47 -3.40
C ARG A 433 -15.92 -3.30 -4.67
N THR A 434 -16.97 -4.12 -4.81
CA THR A 434 -17.91 -4.04 -5.94
C THR A 434 -18.72 -2.73 -5.89
N LYS A 435 -19.17 -2.30 -4.71
CA LYS A 435 -19.81 -0.99 -4.50
C LYS A 435 -18.86 0.17 -4.83
N ALA A 436 -17.60 0.13 -4.38
CA ALA A 436 -16.58 1.12 -4.70
C ALA A 436 -16.31 1.24 -6.21
N LEU A 437 -16.25 0.12 -6.93
CA LEU A 437 -16.16 0.10 -8.40
C LEU A 437 -17.37 0.76 -9.03
N GLY A 438 -18.59 0.40 -8.60
CA GLY A 438 -19.83 0.95 -9.14
C GLY A 438 -19.91 2.47 -9.00
N ILE A 439 -19.61 3.00 -7.82
CA ILE A 439 -19.60 4.45 -7.54
C ILE A 439 -18.65 5.18 -8.50
N MET A 440 -17.40 4.72 -8.60
CA MET A 440 -16.40 5.39 -9.45
C MET A 440 -16.72 5.24 -10.94
N ALA A 441 -17.20 4.06 -11.36
CA ALA A 441 -17.44 3.74 -12.76
C ALA A 441 -18.70 4.38 -13.34
N GLU A 442 -19.68 4.76 -12.51
CA GLU A 442 -20.97 5.30 -12.95
C GLU A 442 -20.80 6.54 -13.84
N LYS A 443 -19.78 7.37 -13.57
CA LYS A 443 -19.45 8.59 -14.34
C LYS A 443 -18.50 8.35 -15.52
N LEU A 444 -18.05 7.11 -15.74
CA LEU A 444 -17.15 6.75 -16.84
C LEU A 444 -17.92 6.32 -18.09
N ASN A 445 -17.18 6.15 -19.20
CA ASN A 445 -17.78 5.69 -20.45
C ASN A 445 -18.38 4.28 -20.32
N PRO A 446 -19.39 3.91 -21.14
CA PRO A 446 -20.05 2.61 -21.05
C PRO A 446 -19.12 1.41 -21.17
N ALA A 447 -18.04 1.52 -21.96
CA ALA A 447 -17.08 0.43 -22.16
C ALA A 447 -16.31 0.07 -20.88
N LEU A 448 -16.03 1.04 -20.01
CA LEU A 448 -15.42 0.83 -18.68
C LEU A 448 -16.48 0.52 -17.62
N ARG A 449 -17.62 1.20 -17.67
CA ARG A 449 -18.70 1.10 -16.68
C ARG A 449 -19.43 -0.22 -16.69
N ASP A 450 -19.72 -0.76 -17.88
CA ASP A 450 -20.51 -1.98 -18.03
C ASP A 450 -19.62 -3.22 -18.23
N ARG A 451 -18.29 -3.09 -18.03
CA ARG A 451 -17.30 -4.15 -18.21
C ARG A 451 -17.44 -5.26 -17.15
N PRO A 452 -17.41 -6.54 -17.52
CA PRO A 452 -17.30 -7.63 -16.55
C PRO A 452 -15.91 -7.62 -15.91
N ILE A 453 -15.87 -7.84 -14.59
CA ILE A 453 -14.62 -7.93 -13.83
C ILE A 453 -14.38 -9.36 -13.41
N ILE A 454 -13.21 -9.89 -13.76
CA ILE A 454 -12.73 -11.20 -13.29
C ILE A 454 -12.03 -10.97 -11.96
N CYS A 455 -12.45 -11.72 -10.93
CA CYS A 455 -11.85 -11.63 -9.60
C CYS A 455 -11.07 -12.91 -9.32
N THR A 456 -9.78 -12.78 -9.03
CA THR A 456 -8.90 -13.93 -8.70
C THR A 456 -8.28 -13.74 -7.33
N ALA A 457 -8.41 -14.73 -6.46
CA ALA A 457 -7.74 -14.80 -5.16
C ALA A 457 -6.37 -15.49 -5.27
N TYR A 458 -5.50 -15.34 -4.26
CA TYR A 458 -4.14 -15.88 -4.27
C TYR A 458 -4.11 -17.41 -4.31
N TRP A 459 -5.10 -18.09 -3.73
CA TRP A 459 -5.17 -19.55 -3.69
C TRP A 459 -5.60 -20.16 -5.04
N GLU A 460 -6.49 -19.50 -5.77
CA GLU A 460 -7.01 -19.99 -7.06
C GLU A 460 -5.91 -20.08 -8.12
N VAL A 461 -4.91 -19.21 -8.04
CA VAL A 461 -3.81 -19.18 -9.02
C VAL A 461 -2.90 -20.41 -8.89
N GLY A 462 -2.89 -21.12 -7.75
CA GLY A 462 -2.16 -22.37 -7.57
C GLY A 462 -2.96 -23.60 -8.01
N GLU A 463 -4.26 -23.63 -7.72
CA GLU A 463 -5.18 -24.73 -8.07
C GLU A 463 -5.35 -24.89 -9.58
N LEU A 464 -5.42 -23.78 -10.31
CA LEU A 464 -5.55 -23.79 -11.77
C LEU A 464 -4.28 -24.31 -12.47
N ALA A 465 -3.09 -24.05 -11.91
CA ALA A 465 -1.84 -24.63 -12.41
C ALA A 465 -1.78 -26.16 -12.20
N GLN A 466 -2.32 -26.66 -11.08
CA GLN A 466 -2.38 -28.10 -10.77
C GLN A 466 -3.41 -28.84 -11.64
N SER A 467 -4.59 -28.25 -11.86
CA SER A 467 -5.64 -28.86 -12.69
C SER A 467 -5.22 -29.00 -14.17
N GLN A 468 -4.49 -28.04 -14.72
CA GLN A 468 -3.95 -28.11 -16.09
C GLN A 468 -2.89 -29.20 -16.24
N GLN A 469 -2.05 -29.44 -15.22
CA GLN A 469 -1.11 -30.56 -15.22
C GLN A 469 -1.82 -31.92 -15.24
N GLN A 470 -2.92 -32.07 -14.49
CA GLN A 470 -3.70 -33.31 -14.45
C GLN A 470 -4.41 -33.60 -15.78
N GLN A 471 -5.01 -32.59 -16.43
CA GLN A 471 -5.66 -32.77 -17.73
C GLN A 471 -4.68 -33.14 -18.85
N GLN A 472 -3.47 -32.58 -18.85
CA GLN A 472 -2.44 -32.93 -19.84
C GLN A 472 -1.87 -34.34 -19.62
N SER A 473 -1.78 -34.81 -18.38
CA SER A 473 -1.35 -36.18 -18.07
C SER A 473 -2.32 -37.27 -18.57
N ALA A 474 -3.59 -36.93 -18.81
CA ALA A 474 -4.61 -37.85 -19.32
C ALA A 474 -4.56 -38.06 -20.85
N GLN A 475 -3.78 -37.27 -21.61
CA GLN A 475 -3.68 -37.37 -23.07
C GLN A 475 -2.36 -37.97 -23.59
N GLY A 476 -1.58 -38.63 -22.73
CA GLY A 476 -0.31 -39.27 -23.10
C GLY A 476 0.90 -38.55 -22.52
N ALA A 477 1.93 -39.32 -22.15
CA ALA A 477 2.98 -38.94 -21.21
C ALA A 477 3.67 -37.58 -21.51
N PRO A 478 3.91 -36.73 -20.49
CA PRO A 478 4.70 -35.53 -20.67
C PRO A 478 6.17 -35.90 -20.88
N PRO A 479 6.95 -35.18 -21.71
CA PRO A 479 8.39 -35.18 -21.53
C PRO A 479 8.70 -34.67 -20.11
N MET A 480 9.54 -35.40 -19.38
CA MET A 480 10.02 -35.00 -18.06
C MET A 480 10.52 -33.55 -18.10
N GLY A 481 9.80 -32.63 -17.43
CA GLY A 481 10.25 -31.25 -17.21
C GLY A 481 9.30 -30.11 -17.66
N ALA A 482 8.20 -30.39 -18.36
CA ALA A 482 7.25 -29.34 -18.74
C ALA A 482 6.20 -29.11 -17.63
N THR A 483 6.41 -28.08 -16.80
CA THR A 483 5.35 -27.51 -15.96
C THR A 483 4.74 -26.33 -16.72
N PRO A 484 3.40 -26.28 -16.94
CA PRO A 484 2.76 -25.07 -17.46
C PRO A 484 3.06 -23.90 -16.51
N THR A 485 3.70 -22.84 -17.01
CA THR A 485 4.12 -21.72 -16.16
C THR A 485 3.06 -20.60 -16.12
N THR A 486 2.94 -19.95 -14.96
CA THR A 486 1.78 -19.14 -14.61
C THR A 486 1.78 -17.70 -15.15
N ASN A 487 2.86 -17.23 -15.78
CA ASN A 487 2.81 -15.93 -16.49
C ASN A 487 1.76 -15.99 -17.61
N ARG A 488 1.74 -17.11 -18.34
CA ARG A 488 0.67 -17.43 -19.28
C ARG A 488 -0.68 -17.45 -18.59
N ALA A 489 -0.85 -17.94 -17.35
CA ALA A 489 -2.17 -18.03 -16.74
C ALA A 489 -2.86 -16.67 -16.54
N HIS A 490 -2.15 -15.59 -16.19
CA HIS A 490 -2.79 -14.27 -16.06
C HIS A 490 -3.09 -13.63 -17.43
N LEU A 491 -2.16 -13.71 -18.38
CA LEU A 491 -2.44 -13.29 -19.76
C LEU A 491 -3.58 -14.13 -20.35
N LEU A 492 -3.60 -15.43 -20.10
CA LEU A 492 -4.67 -16.37 -20.44
C LEU A 492 -5.95 -16.07 -19.67
N TYR A 493 -5.98 -15.60 -18.43
CA TYR A 493 -7.24 -15.14 -17.81
C TYR A 493 -7.80 -13.90 -18.51
N THR A 494 -6.89 -13.03 -18.95
CA THR A 494 -7.24 -11.81 -19.66
C THR A 494 -7.69 -12.11 -21.10
N LEU A 495 -7.13 -13.16 -21.72
CA LEU A 495 -7.44 -13.64 -23.08
C LEU A 495 -8.58 -14.66 -23.12
N ASN A 496 -8.73 -15.49 -22.09
CA ASN A 496 -9.72 -16.54 -21.92
C ASN A 496 -10.88 -16.00 -21.06
N ARG A 497 -11.43 -14.87 -21.51
CA ARG A 497 -12.59 -14.19 -20.90
C ARG A 497 -13.82 -15.07 -20.74
N GLU A 498 -13.82 -16.25 -21.34
CA GLU A 498 -14.94 -17.20 -21.41
C GLU A 498 -14.80 -18.41 -20.46
N ASP A 499 -13.71 -18.55 -19.69
CA ASP A 499 -13.54 -19.68 -18.76
C ASP A 499 -14.67 -19.70 -17.68
N PRO A 500 -15.57 -20.70 -17.65
CA PRO A 500 -16.71 -20.71 -16.75
C PRO A 500 -16.33 -20.81 -15.26
N ASN A 501 -15.11 -21.24 -14.93
CA ASN A 501 -14.67 -21.43 -13.54
C ASN A 501 -14.20 -20.13 -12.88
N LEU A 502 -14.00 -19.07 -13.66
CA LEU A 502 -13.57 -17.78 -13.11
C LEU A 502 -14.73 -17.03 -12.45
N ARG A 503 -14.49 -16.58 -11.21
CA ARG A 503 -15.43 -15.68 -10.51
C ARG A 503 -15.53 -14.36 -11.26
N ARG A 504 -16.73 -14.07 -11.77
CA ARG A 504 -17.05 -12.81 -12.47
C ARG A 504 -18.04 -12.00 -11.66
N ILE A 505 -17.74 -10.72 -11.50
CA ILE A 505 -18.68 -9.73 -10.98
C ILE A 505 -19.05 -8.74 -12.09
N ARG A 506 -20.29 -8.28 -12.07
CA ARG A 506 -20.69 -7.12 -12.87
C ARG A 506 -20.55 -5.89 -12.01
N ILE A 507 -20.04 -4.80 -12.60
CA ILE A 507 -20.00 -3.51 -11.93
C ILE A 507 -21.46 -3.09 -11.65
N PRO A 508 -21.84 -2.87 -10.39
CA PRO A 508 -23.21 -2.58 -10.03
C PRO A 508 -23.56 -1.14 -10.41
N ARG A 509 -24.83 -0.90 -10.70
CA ARG A 509 -25.37 0.46 -10.79
C ARG A 509 -25.74 0.94 -9.40
N VAL A 510 -24.90 1.80 -8.84
CA VAL A 510 -25.12 2.34 -7.50
C VAL A 510 -25.98 3.59 -7.62
N LYS A 511 -27.24 3.49 -7.19
CA LYS A 511 -28.14 4.64 -7.05
C LYS A 511 -28.16 5.06 -5.59
N GLY A 512 -27.36 6.05 -5.25
CA GLY A 512 -27.31 6.58 -3.89
C GLY A 512 -28.43 7.58 -3.57
N LEU A 513 -28.55 7.90 -2.29
CA LEU A 513 -29.42 8.94 -1.76
C LEU A 513 -29.04 10.31 -2.32
N ARG A 514 -30.04 11.19 -2.50
CA ARG A 514 -29.83 12.56 -2.96
C ARG A 514 -29.64 13.52 -1.79
N TRP A 515 -28.50 13.42 -1.11
CA TRP A 515 -28.11 14.35 -0.06
C TRP A 515 -28.18 15.80 -0.56
N MET A 516 -28.94 16.65 0.11
CA MET A 516 -29.23 18.02 -0.31
C MET A 516 -29.04 19.00 0.84
N PHE A 517 -28.13 19.97 0.67
CA PHE A 517 -27.91 21.04 1.63
C PHE A 517 -27.21 22.22 0.94
N THR A 518 -27.34 23.40 1.53
CA THR A 518 -26.60 24.60 1.15
C THR A 518 -25.41 24.83 2.08
N LYS A 519 -24.47 25.70 1.65
CA LYS A 519 -23.39 26.17 2.51
C LYS A 519 -23.91 26.82 3.81
N ALA A 520 -25.03 27.54 3.72
CA ALA A 520 -25.62 28.20 4.87
C ALA A 520 -26.18 27.19 5.89
N ASP A 521 -26.78 26.09 5.41
CA ASP A 521 -27.27 25.00 6.27
C ASP A 521 -26.10 24.34 7.01
N LEU A 522 -25.02 24.03 6.28
CA LEU A 522 -23.80 23.47 6.86
C LEU A 522 -23.18 24.41 7.89
N GLU A 523 -23.00 25.70 7.57
CA GLU A 523 -22.44 26.68 8.51
C GLU A 523 -23.34 26.88 9.74
N ALA A 524 -24.66 26.77 9.58
CA ALA A 524 -25.61 26.80 10.69
C ALA A 524 -25.44 25.58 11.60
N GLU A 525 -25.28 24.40 11.02
CA GLU A 525 -25.08 23.17 11.76
C GLU A 525 -23.71 23.13 12.46
N MET A 526 -22.65 23.56 11.77
CA MET A 526 -21.33 23.70 12.38
C MET A 526 -21.37 24.64 13.59
N ARG A 527 -22.11 25.75 13.52
CA ARG A 527 -22.33 26.65 14.67
C ARG A 527 -23.14 25.98 15.78
N ARG A 528 -24.19 25.22 15.45
CA ARG A 528 -25.04 24.51 16.43
C ARG A 528 -24.24 23.47 17.21
N GLN A 529 -23.42 22.69 16.51
CA GLN A 529 -22.57 21.66 17.11
C GLN A 529 -21.27 22.23 17.71
N GLY A 530 -20.94 23.50 17.44
CA GLY A 530 -19.62 24.05 17.79
C GLY A 530 -18.47 23.38 17.04
N ALA A 531 -18.76 22.78 15.89
CA ALA A 531 -17.81 22.01 15.09
C ALA A 531 -16.90 22.94 14.26
N LYS A 532 -15.61 22.62 14.23
CA LYS A 532 -14.61 23.31 13.38
C LYS A 532 -14.29 22.53 12.12
N THR A 533 -14.47 21.22 12.15
CA THR A 533 -14.21 20.27 11.08
C THR A 533 -15.46 19.46 10.81
N VAL A 534 -15.59 18.98 9.57
CA VAL A 534 -16.63 18.05 9.18
C VAL A 534 -16.05 16.64 9.24
N ASP A 535 -16.58 15.82 10.16
CA ASP A 535 -16.20 14.42 10.35
C ASP A 535 -17.44 13.49 10.40
N LEU A 536 -17.20 12.19 10.61
CA LEU A 536 -18.27 11.18 10.69
C LEU A 536 -19.29 11.52 11.78
N ARG A 537 -18.83 11.95 12.96
CA ARG A 537 -19.68 12.30 14.11
C ARG A 537 -20.57 13.48 13.78
N PHE A 538 -19.98 14.52 13.21
CA PHE A 538 -20.71 15.72 12.78
C PHE A 538 -21.85 15.37 11.83
N CYS A 539 -21.57 14.53 10.82
CA CYS A 539 -22.56 14.14 9.82
C CYS A 539 -23.69 13.28 10.42
N LEU A 540 -23.37 12.33 11.31
CA LEU A 540 -24.38 11.53 12.01
C LEU A 540 -25.26 12.39 12.93
N GLN A 541 -24.67 13.33 13.66
CA GLN A 541 -25.42 14.23 14.54
C GLN A 541 -26.26 15.24 13.77
N TRP A 542 -25.77 15.70 12.61
CA TRP A 542 -26.54 16.56 11.72
C TRP A 542 -27.75 15.81 11.17
N HIS A 543 -27.54 14.60 10.64
CA HIS A 543 -28.61 13.74 10.16
C HIS A 543 -29.66 13.50 11.25
N ALA A 544 -29.27 13.06 12.44
CA ALA A 544 -30.21 12.77 13.51
C ALA A 544 -31.06 13.99 13.90
N ASN A 545 -30.47 15.18 13.90
CA ASN A 545 -31.17 16.43 14.22
C ASN A 545 -32.16 16.86 13.12
N GLU A 546 -31.80 16.64 11.85
CA GLU A 546 -32.63 16.99 10.69
C GLU A 546 -33.75 15.97 10.45
N PHE A 547 -33.48 14.69 10.66
CA PHE A 547 -34.45 13.60 10.50
C PHE A 547 -35.61 13.75 11.48
N GLN A 548 -35.37 14.21 12.72
CA GLN A 548 -36.42 14.44 13.71
C GLN A 548 -37.38 15.60 13.36
N ARG A 549 -36.96 16.51 12.48
CA ARG A 549 -37.71 17.74 12.16
C ARG A 549 -38.14 17.81 10.69
N ASP A 550 -37.98 16.72 9.93
CA ASP A 550 -38.15 16.67 8.47
C ASP A 550 -37.41 17.82 7.75
N GLY A 551 -36.16 18.03 8.13
CA GLY A 551 -35.36 19.16 7.67
C GLY A 551 -34.80 19.02 6.24
N PRO A 552 -34.23 20.10 5.67
CA PRO A 552 -33.73 20.12 4.29
C PRO A 552 -32.74 19.00 3.94
N LEU A 553 -31.90 18.57 4.90
CA LEU A 553 -30.90 17.51 4.66
C LEU A 553 -31.54 16.18 4.22
N VAL A 554 -32.71 15.88 4.79
CA VAL A 554 -33.43 14.63 4.57
C VAL A 554 -34.59 14.79 3.58
N ALA A 555 -34.92 16.02 3.22
CA ALA A 555 -35.94 16.34 2.23
C ALA A 555 -35.52 15.85 0.85
N ASN A 556 -36.38 15.06 0.20
CA ASN A 556 -36.17 14.50 -1.15
C ASN A 556 -35.04 13.48 -1.31
N LEU A 557 -34.47 12.92 -0.22
CA LEU A 557 -33.41 11.91 -0.31
C LEU A 557 -33.74 10.76 -1.28
N ARG A 558 -35.02 10.36 -1.30
CA ARG A 558 -35.55 9.24 -2.09
C ARG A 558 -35.87 9.58 -3.54
N ASN A 559 -35.82 10.86 -3.94
CA ASN A 559 -36.15 11.25 -5.30
C ASN A 559 -34.92 11.03 -6.20
N PRO A 560 -34.88 9.99 -7.06
CA PRO A 560 -33.70 9.70 -7.88
C PRO A 560 -33.38 10.83 -8.89
N ASN A 561 -34.39 11.62 -9.26
CA ASN A 561 -34.29 12.80 -10.13
C ASN A 561 -34.24 14.12 -9.34
N GLY A 562 -34.17 14.03 -8.01
CA GLY A 562 -34.08 15.18 -7.12
C GLY A 562 -32.74 15.90 -7.24
N PRO A 563 -32.69 17.18 -6.83
CA PRO A 563 -31.44 17.92 -6.78
C PRO A 563 -30.48 17.25 -5.77
N ARG A 564 -29.19 17.24 -6.11
CA ARG A 564 -28.10 16.81 -5.22
C ARG A 564 -27.35 18.04 -4.71
N ALA A 565 -26.75 17.94 -3.53
CA ALA A 565 -25.82 18.94 -3.02
C ALA A 565 -24.74 19.24 -4.06
N GLN A 566 -24.48 20.53 -4.27
CA GLN A 566 -23.43 21.02 -5.16
C GLN A 566 -22.36 21.69 -4.30
N PRO A 567 -21.32 20.95 -3.88
CA PRO A 567 -20.30 21.50 -2.99
C PRO A 567 -19.56 22.65 -3.69
N LYS A 568 -19.37 23.76 -2.97
CA LYS A 568 -18.66 24.96 -3.46
C LYS A 568 -17.44 25.33 -2.60
N ASP A 569 -17.21 24.58 -1.54
CA ASP A 569 -16.12 24.75 -0.59
C ASP A 569 -15.72 23.39 0.00
N LEU A 570 -14.60 23.37 0.73
CA LEU A 570 -14.02 22.16 1.29
C LEU A 570 -14.93 21.45 2.29
N ASN A 571 -15.62 22.20 3.17
CA ASN A 571 -16.47 21.60 4.19
C ASN A 571 -17.72 21.01 3.57
N SER A 572 -18.31 21.68 2.58
CA SER A 572 -19.44 21.14 1.81
C SER A 572 -19.07 19.85 1.07
N LEU A 573 -17.88 19.79 0.44
CA LEU A 573 -17.39 18.57 -0.21
C LEU A 573 -17.13 17.46 0.82
N SER A 574 -16.48 17.80 1.94
CA SER A 574 -16.22 16.83 3.01
C SER A 574 -17.51 16.24 3.56
N ALA A 575 -18.54 17.05 3.80
CA ALA A 575 -19.83 16.59 4.30
C ALA A 575 -20.48 15.60 3.34
N LEU A 576 -20.50 15.93 2.05
CA LEU A 576 -21.07 15.06 1.02
C LEU A 576 -20.37 13.69 0.98
N VAL A 577 -19.03 13.68 0.98
CA VAL A 577 -18.22 12.45 0.96
C VAL A 577 -18.46 11.60 2.22
N HIS A 578 -18.56 12.22 3.40
CA HIS A 578 -18.88 11.50 4.64
C HIS A 578 -20.28 10.89 4.61
N PHE A 579 -21.28 11.61 4.10
CA PHE A 579 -22.64 11.08 3.93
C PHE A 579 -22.67 9.89 2.97
N GLN A 580 -22.04 10.00 1.79
CA GLN A 580 -21.93 8.90 0.83
C GLN A 580 -21.19 7.68 1.41
N LEU A 581 -20.15 7.91 2.20
CA LEU A 581 -19.40 6.82 2.84
C LEU A 581 -20.26 6.11 3.88
N LEU A 582 -20.92 6.84 4.78
CA LEU A 582 -21.82 6.28 5.80
C LEU A 582 -23.00 5.54 5.16
N GLU A 583 -23.56 6.07 4.07
CA GLU A 583 -24.57 5.40 3.26
C GLU A 583 -24.03 4.11 2.63
N SER A 584 -22.83 4.16 2.05
CA SER A 584 -22.20 2.99 1.42
C SER A 584 -21.88 1.88 2.43
N LEU A 585 -21.71 2.23 3.70
CA LEU A 585 -21.50 1.31 4.82
C LEU A 585 -22.80 0.89 5.54
N GLU A 586 -23.96 1.40 5.09
CA GLU A 586 -25.29 1.10 5.65
C GLU A 586 -25.49 1.61 7.09
N TYR A 587 -24.83 2.73 7.44
CA TYR A 587 -25.13 3.52 8.65
C TYR A 587 -26.38 4.40 8.43
N PHE A 588 -26.73 4.62 7.16
CA PHE A 588 -28.04 5.05 6.73
C PHE A 588 -28.71 3.94 5.92
N SER A 589 -30.02 3.76 6.11
CA SER A 589 -30.82 2.82 5.33
C SER A 589 -31.06 3.34 3.92
N GLU A 590 -31.51 2.47 3.01
CA GLU A 590 -31.90 2.83 1.64
C GLU A 590 -32.98 3.93 1.58
N ASP A 591 -33.73 4.07 2.67
CA ASP A 591 -34.80 5.04 2.85
C ASP A 591 -34.33 6.39 3.39
N GLY A 592 -33.02 6.51 3.70
CA GLY A 592 -32.38 7.68 4.28
C GLY A 592 -32.50 7.79 5.81
N GLY A 593 -33.03 6.76 6.48
CA GLY A 593 -33.11 6.72 7.94
C GLY A 593 -31.80 6.28 8.58
N MET A 594 -31.52 6.70 9.81
CA MET A 594 -30.34 6.24 10.54
C MET A 594 -30.54 4.79 11.00
N THR A 595 -29.56 3.92 10.76
CA THR A 595 -29.60 2.53 11.25
C THR A 595 -29.13 2.46 12.70
N VAL A 596 -29.29 1.30 13.35
CA VAL A 596 -28.81 1.07 14.72
C VAL A 596 -27.28 1.27 14.84
N LEU A 597 -26.54 0.94 13.78
CA LEU A 597 -25.10 1.19 13.69
C LEU A 597 -24.79 2.70 13.58
N GLY A 598 -25.57 3.41 12.76
CA GLY A 598 -25.55 4.88 12.68
C GLY A 598 -25.81 5.55 14.03
N ASP A 599 -26.87 5.13 14.71
CA ASP A 599 -27.32 5.74 15.94
C ASP A 599 -26.31 5.56 17.08
N VAL A 600 -25.72 4.37 17.19
CA VAL A 600 -24.75 4.09 18.26
C VAL A 600 -23.39 4.76 18.01
N LEU A 601 -22.97 4.88 16.74
CA LEU A 601 -21.72 5.54 16.37
C LEU A 601 -21.79 7.07 16.54
N LYS A 602 -22.97 7.67 16.34
CA LYS A 602 -23.22 9.11 16.52
C LYS A 602 -22.79 9.64 17.89
N ASP A 603 -22.92 8.82 18.92
CA ASP A 603 -22.62 9.18 20.31
C ASP A 603 -21.18 8.85 20.73
N THR A 604 -20.39 8.25 19.83
CA THR A 604 -18.99 7.89 20.10
C THR A 604 -18.09 9.14 20.20
N PRO A 605 -17.16 9.23 21.16
CA PRO A 605 -16.20 10.33 21.25
C PRO A 605 -15.35 10.50 19.98
N SER A 606 -15.01 11.74 19.60
CA SER A 606 -14.36 12.07 18.33
C SER A 606 -13.06 11.29 18.08
N ARG A 607 -12.23 11.12 19.12
CA ARG A 607 -10.98 10.34 19.07
C ARG A 607 -11.16 8.84 18.79
N PHE A 608 -12.36 8.29 19.03
CA PHE A 608 -12.68 6.88 18.84
C PHE A 608 -13.62 6.63 17.66
N GLN A 609 -14.06 7.66 16.93
CA GLN A 609 -14.98 7.52 15.79
C GLN A 609 -14.49 6.52 14.73
N GLU A 610 -13.32 6.72 14.13
CA GLU A 610 -12.78 5.79 13.12
C GLU A 610 -12.49 4.39 13.71
N PRO A 611 -11.86 4.22 14.90
CA PRO A 611 -11.70 2.92 15.54
C PRO A 611 -13.01 2.19 15.86
N THR A 612 -14.03 2.87 16.36
CA THR A 612 -15.33 2.28 16.72
C THR A 612 -16.12 1.90 15.49
N LEU A 613 -16.18 2.76 14.46
CA LEU A 613 -16.74 2.39 13.15
C LEU A 613 -16.08 1.10 12.67
N PHE A 614 -14.75 1.03 12.72
CA PHE A 614 -14.04 -0.16 12.26
C PHE A 614 -14.31 -1.42 13.10
N ALA A 615 -14.46 -1.28 14.43
CA ALA A 615 -14.85 -2.40 15.29
C ALA A 615 -16.27 -2.91 14.97
N LEU A 616 -17.21 -1.99 14.74
CA LEU A 616 -18.58 -2.32 14.31
C LEU A 616 -18.58 -3.02 12.94
N GLU A 617 -17.75 -2.56 12.00
CA GLU A 617 -17.58 -3.21 10.70
C GLU A 617 -16.99 -4.62 10.84
N LEU A 618 -15.95 -4.83 11.65
CA LEU A 618 -15.41 -6.19 11.89
C LEU A 618 -16.45 -7.11 12.53
N MET A 619 -17.29 -6.58 13.43
CA MET A 619 -18.41 -7.31 14.02
C MET A 619 -19.48 -7.65 12.98
N LYS A 620 -19.84 -6.72 12.09
CA LYS A 620 -20.81 -6.94 10.99
C LYS A 620 -20.42 -8.15 10.12
N PHE A 621 -19.12 -8.34 9.87
CA PHE A 621 -18.60 -9.47 9.10
C PHE A 621 -18.23 -10.69 9.97
N GLY A 622 -18.54 -10.69 11.27
CA GLY A 622 -18.30 -11.83 12.17
C GLY A 622 -16.82 -12.13 12.47
N VAL A 623 -15.91 -11.20 12.17
CA VAL A 623 -14.45 -11.40 12.31
C VAL A 623 -13.85 -10.75 13.56
N LEU A 624 -14.65 -10.02 14.34
CA LEU A 624 -14.30 -9.56 15.68
C LEU A 624 -14.87 -10.53 16.73
N THR A 625 -14.21 -11.67 16.92
CA THR A 625 -14.62 -12.71 17.88
C THR A 625 -13.48 -13.03 18.87
N GLY A 626 -13.82 -13.66 20.00
CA GLY A 626 -12.86 -14.31 20.90
C GLY A 626 -12.44 -15.71 20.45
N ASP A 627 -13.12 -16.29 19.46
CA ASP A 627 -12.83 -17.63 18.97
C ASP A 627 -11.47 -17.71 18.25
N PRO A 628 -10.74 -18.82 18.44
CA PRO A 628 -9.57 -19.12 17.63
C PRO A 628 -9.93 -19.25 16.16
N PHE A 629 -9.05 -18.76 15.28
CA PHE A 629 -9.19 -18.94 13.84
C PHE A 629 -8.98 -20.39 13.41
N GLU A 630 -9.58 -20.77 12.28
CA GLU A 630 -9.42 -22.10 11.72
C GLU A 630 -8.44 -22.14 10.53
N PRO A 631 -7.58 -23.17 10.43
CA PRO A 631 -6.79 -23.38 9.23
C PRO A 631 -7.71 -23.74 8.06
N VAL A 632 -7.29 -23.43 6.84
CA VAL A 632 -8.06 -23.77 5.63
C VAL A 632 -8.12 -25.29 5.46
N ASP A 633 -9.19 -25.80 4.85
CA ASP A 633 -9.37 -27.24 4.62
C ASP A 633 -8.15 -27.85 3.90
N GLY A 634 -7.65 -28.96 4.44
CA GLY A 634 -6.44 -29.63 3.92
C GLY A 634 -5.12 -28.97 4.32
N SER A 635 -5.13 -27.94 5.17
CA SER A 635 -3.94 -27.30 5.74
C SER A 635 -3.95 -27.35 7.27
N GLU A 636 -2.79 -27.15 7.89
CA GLU A 636 -2.64 -27.03 9.34
C GLU A 636 -1.75 -25.82 9.68
N PHE A 637 -2.03 -25.18 10.81
CA PHE A 637 -1.10 -24.19 11.37
C PHE A 637 0.16 -24.87 11.91
N PRO A 638 1.30 -24.15 12.01
CA PRO A 638 2.54 -24.72 12.51
C PRO A 638 2.36 -25.33 13.92
N VAL A 639 2.56 -26.66 14.04
CA VAL A 639 2.32 -27.44 15.27
C VAL A 639 3.02 -26.85 16.49
N ALA A 640 4.23 -26.30 16.32
CA ALA A 640 5.00 -25.70 17.39
C ALA A 640 4.30 -24.50 18.06
N VAL A 641 3.43 -23.78 17.34
CA VAL A 641 2.66 -22.64 17.86
C VAL A 641 1.64 -23.08 18.92
N ARG A 642 1.16 -24.34 18.85
CA ARG A 642 0.12 -24.88 19.75
C ARG A 642 -1.12 -23.97 19.80
N TYR A 643 -1.55 -23.48 18.63
CA TYR A 643 -2.71 -22.62 18.51
C TYR A 643 -3.99 -23.37 18.95
N PRO A 644 -4.84 -22.80 19.82
CA PRO A 644 -6.04 -23.48 20.32
C PRO A 644 -7.06 -23.73 19.22
N LYS A 645 -7.83 -24.82 19.35
CA LYS A 645 -9.02 -25.06 18.51
C LYS A 645 -10.27 -24.55 19.20
N ILE A 646 -11.31 -24.20 18.44
CA ILE A 646 -12.58 -23.66 18.94
C ILE A 646 -13.17 -24.55 20.05
N GLU A 647 -13.15 -25.88 19.89
CA GLU A 647 -13.74 -26.82 20.85
C GLU A 647 -12.93 -26.96 22.15
N THR A 648 -11.67 -26.54 22.12
CA THR A 648 -10.72 -26.68 23.25
C THR A 648 -10.40 -25.37 23.95
N ALA A 649 -10.76 -24.24 23.33
CA ALA A 649 -10.50 -22.92 23.88
C ALA A 649 -11.39 -22.67 25.09
N THR A 650 -10.77 -22.34 26.22
CA THR A 650 -11.49 -21.97 27.43
C THR A 650 -12.13 -20.59 27.30
N GLU A 651 -13.24 -20.34 28.00
CA GLU A 651 -13.91 -19.02 28.04
C GLU A 651 -12.96 -17.88 28.43
N LYS A 652 -12.01 -18.16 29.36
CA LYS A 652 -10.97 -17.21 29.76
C LYS A 652 -10.05 -16.87 28.59
N GLN A 653 -9.62 -17.86 27.80
CA GLN A 653 -8.78 -17.63 26.62
C GLN A 653 -9.52 -16.84 25.54
N LYS A 654 -10.80 -17.18 25.28
CA LYS A 654 -11.64 -16.44 24.33
C LYS A 654 -11.80 -14.97 24.73
N SER A 655 -12.07 -14.72 26.01
CA SER A 655 -12.18 -13.37 26.58
C SER A 655 -10.90 -12.54 26.43
N ILE A 656 -9.74 -13.14 26.74
CA ILE A 656 -8.43 -12.46 26.59
C ILE A 656 -8.13 -12.19 25.10
N THR A 657 -8.47 -13.12 24.22
CA THR A 657 -8.30 -12.97 22.77
C THR A 657 -9.14 -11.81 22.24
N LEU A 658 -10.42 -11.75 22.61
CA LEU A 658 -11.31 -10.65 22.22
C LEU A 658 -10.80 -9.29 22.71
N LEU A 659 -10.42 -9.17 23.98
CA LEU A 659 -9.82 -7.95 24.55
C LEU A 659 -8.57 -7.51 23.77
N SER A 660 -7.70 -8.47 23.44
CA SER A 660 -6.43 -8.22 22.74
C SER A 660 -6.64 -7.81 21.28
N ARG A 661 -7.61 -8.43 20.58
CA ARG A 661 -8.00 -8.07 19.22
C ARG A 661 -8.60 -6.66 19.18
N VAL A 662 -9.54 -6.32 20.08
CA VAL A 662 -10.10 -4.96 20.18
C VAL A 662 -9.01 -3.93 20.50
N ALA A 663 -8.14 -4.21 21.47
CA ALA A 663 -7.04 -3.31 21.82
C ALA A 663 -6.08 -3.07 20.64
N SER A 664 -5.91 -4.05 19.74
CA SER A 664 -5.08 -3.93 18.53
C SER A 664 -5.62 -2.93 17.49
N LEU A 665 -6.86 -2.46 17.63
CA LEU A 665 -7.48 -1.52 16.69
C LEU A 665 -7.06 -0.06 16.93
N ILE A 666 -6.45 0.23 18.08
CA ILE A 666 -5.92 1.56 18.41
C ILE A 666 -4.39 1.58 18.33
N PRO A 667 -3.79 2.73 17.96
CA PRO A 667 -2.35 2.85 17.86
C PRO A 667 -1.66 2.86 19.25
N MET A 668 -0.51 2.20 19.36
CA MET A 668 0.39 2.33 20.51
C MET A 668 1.55 3.26 20.19
N LYS A 669 1.96 4.09 21.15
CA LYS A 669 3.09 5.01 20.93
C LYS A 669 4.43 4.34 21.17
N LEU A 670 5.27 4.34 20.15
CA LEU A 670 6.62 3.78 20.17
C LEU A 670 7.65 4.91 20.15
N LYS A 671 8.80 4.66 20.80
CA LYS A 671 10.03 5.43 20.61
C LYS A 671 10.46 5.27 19.14
N ASN A 672 11.37 6.12 18.66
CA ASN A 672 11.91 5.99 17.30
C ASN A 672 12.86 4.77 17.15
N ASP A 673 12.44 3.63 17.70
CA ASP A 673 13.13 2.35 17.81
C ASP A 673 12.25 1.25 17.22
N LEU A 674 12.87 0.12 16.88
CA LEU A 674 12.16 -1.07 16.40
C LEU A 674 11.45 -1.80 17.54
N TRP A 675 10.43 -2.60 17.20
CA TRP A 675 9.81 -3.51 18.17
C TRP A 675 10.82 -4.58 18.60
N ASP A 676 11.03 -4.69 19.91
CA ASP A 676 12.11 -5.46 20.54
C ASP A 676 11.60 -6.63 21.41
N THR A 677 10.32 -6.98 21.29
CA THR A 677 9.68 -8.04 22.08
C THR A 677 8.94 -9.03 21.17
N THR A 678 8.25 -10.00 21.76
CA THR A 678 7.60 -11.10 21.06
C THR A 678 6.48 -10.63 20.13
N VAL A 679 6.20 -11.44 19.11
CA VAL A 679 5.02 -11.32 18.24
C VAL A 679 4.01 -12.41 18.58
N GLU A 680 2.73 -12.13 18.41
CA GLU A 680 1.65 -13.06 18.74
C GLU A 680 0.99 -13.60 17.47
N PHE A 681 0.92 -14.93 17.33
CA PHE A 681 0.36 -15.61 16.16
C PHE A 681 -1.10 -15.20 15.90
N ASP A 682 -1.93 -15.20 16.96
CA ASP A 682 -3.34 -14.80 16.86
C ASP A 682 -3.51 -13.38 16.31
N LEU A 683 -2.78 -12.43 16.90
CA LEU A 683 -2.90 -11.02 16.53
C LEU A 683 -2.34 -10.76 15.13
N ALA A 684 -1.34 -11.52 14.70
CA ALA A 684 -0.82 -11.47 13.34
C ALA A 684 -1.85 -11.97 12.31
N ALA A 685 -2.61 -13.02 12.64
CA ALA A 685 -3.71 -13.52 11.82
C ALA A 685 -4.85 -12.50 11.78
N PHE A 686 -5.29 -12.01 12.95
CA PHE A 686 -6.32 -10.98 13.05
C PHE A 686 -5.94 -9.72 12.29
N HIS A 687 -4.67 -9.31 12.33
CA HIS A 687 -4.23 -8.14 11.60
C HIS A 687 -4.29 -8.32 10.08
N SER A 688 -4.11 -9.53 9.56
CA SER A 688 -4.31 -9.79 8.14
C SER A 688 -5.74 -9.42 7.72
N LEU A 689 -6.74 -9.74 8.54
CA LEU A 689 -8.14 -9.31 8.38
C LEU A 689 -8.27 -7.78 8.46
N VAL A 690 -7.71 -7.17 9.51
CA VAL A 690 -7.73 -5.72 9.73
C VAL A 690 -7.17 -4.96 8.52
N ARG A 691 -6.04 -5.43 7.99
CA ARG A 691 -5.34 -4.84 6.86
C ARG A 691 -6.15 -4.91 5.58
N LEU A 692 -6.72 -6.08 5.30
CA LEU A 692 -7.59 -6.30 4.15
C LEU A 692 -8.81 -5.37 4.20
N PHE A 693 -9.46 -5.29 5.36
CA PHE A 693 -10.66 -4.49 5.53
C PHE A 693 -10.38 -2.99 5.47
N LYS A 694 -9.38 -2.46 6.21
CA LYS A 694 -9.03 -1.04 6.13
C LYS A 694 -8.60 -0.58 4.73
N ARG A 695 -7.93 -1.45 3.96
CA ARG A 695 -7.65 -1.20 2.53
C ARG A 695 -8.95 -1.03 1.74
N THR A 696 -9.92 -1.92 1.95
CA THR A 696 -11.23 -1.85 1.29
C THR A 696 -12.01 -0.58 1.66
N LEU A 697 -12.06 -0.21 2.95
CA LEU A 697 -12.73 1.01 3.40
C LEU A 697 -12.10 2.28 2.81
N ARG A 698 -10.77 2.32 2.72
CA ARG A 698 -10.07 3.42 2.08
C ARG A 698 -10.42 3.53 0.60
N VAL A 699 -10.43 2.41 -0.12
CA VAL A 699 -10.84 2.39 -1.55
C VAL A 699 -12.29 2.85 -1.71
N LEU A 700 -13.19 2.49 -0.80
CA LEU A 700 -14.58 2.95 -0.82
C LEU A 700 -14.69 4.47 -0.58
N CYS A 701 -13.94 5.01 0.37
CA CYS A 701 -13.84 6.46 0.63
C CYS A 701 -13.27 7.22 -0.58
N GLU A 702 -12.18 6.69 -1.18
CA GLU A 702 -11.60 7.21 -2.41
C GLU A 702 -12.62 7.23 -3.56
N SER A 703 -13.47 6.20 -3.70
CA SER A 703 -14.54 6.16 -4.69
C SER A 703 -15.62 7.22 -4.45
N CYS A 704 -16.06 7.42 -3.20
CA CYS A 704 -17.06 8.45 -2.87
C CYS A 704 -16.55 9.84 -3.28
N LEU A 705 -15.29 10.16 -2.94
CA LEU A 705 -14.64 11.38 -3.38
C LEU A 705 -14.52 11.46 -4.91
N ALA A 706 -14.07 10.38 -5.54
CA ALA A 706 -13.83 10.36 -6.99
C ALA A 706 -15.11 10.59 -7.79
N GLU A 707 -16.28 10.13 -7.32
CA GLU A 707 -17.56 10.37 -7.98
C GLU A 707 -17.79 11.87 -8.23
N ASP A 708 -17.67 12.68 -7.18
CA ASP A 708 -17.90 14.13 -7.25
C ASP A 708 -16.78 14.85 -8.04
N LEU A 709 -15.53 14.39 -7.91
CA LEU A 709 -14.40 15.01 -8.63
C LEU A 709 -14.41 14.70 -10.13
N ILE A 710 -14.85 13.51 -10.54
CA ILE A 710 -15.00 13.15 -11.95
C ILE A 710 -16.14 13.98 -12.59
N GLU A 711 -17.24 14.15 -11.87
CA GLU A 711 -18.37 14.96 -12.30
C GLU A 711 -18.03 16.45 -12.36
N ASN A 712 -17.28 16.96 -11.38
CA ASN A 712 -16.87 18.36 -11.34
C ASN A 712 -15.38 18.51 -10.97
N LYS A 713 -14.54 18.57 -12.00
CA LYS A 713 -13.08 18.75 -11.85
C LYS A 713 -12.67 20.03 -11.12
N SER A 714 -13.50 21.07 -11.11
CA SER A 714 -13.14 22.32 -10.44
C SER A 714 -12.94 22.14 -8.93
N LEU A 715 -13.57 21.12 -8.35
CA LEU A 715 -13.46 20.76 -6.94
C LEU A 715 -12.06 20.29 -6.54
N ILE A 716 -11.29 19.75 -7.49
CA ILE A 716 -9.91 19.27 -7.27
C ILE A 716 -9.03 20.38 -6.66
N LYS A 717 -9.23 21.63 -7.10
CA LYS A 717 -8.45 22.79 -6.65
C LYS A 717 -8.72 23.19 -5.20
N MET A 718 -9.82 22.72 -4.61
CA MET A 718 -10.19 23.02 -3.23
C MET A 718 -9.56 22.06 -2.22
N LEU A 719 -9.10 20.89 -2.68
CA LEU A 719 -8.60 19.83 -1.81
C LEU A 719 -7.17 20.15 -1.35
N PRO A 720 -6.94 20.31 -0.04
CA PRO A 720 -5.62 20.63 0.47
C PRO A 720 -4.72 19.39 0.50
N ASN A 721 -3.41 19.61 0.65
CA ASN A 721 -2.42 18.54 0.72
C ASN A 721 -2.62 17.56 1.90
N ASN A 722 -3.33 17.98 2.95
CA ASN A 722 -3.66 17.15 4.10
C ASN A 722 -4.98 16.36 3.97
N THR A 723 -5.62 16.33 2.78
CA THR A 723 -6.90 15.63 2.57
C THR A 723 -6.92 14.22 3.18
N PHE A 724 -5.86 13.44 2.95
CA PHE A 724 -5.65 12.10 3.52
C PHE A 724 -4.39 12.02 4.40
N SER A 725 -4.04 13.10 5.11
CA SER A 725 -2.80 13.14 5.90
C SER A 725 -2.79 12.07 7.00
N PRO A 726 -1.78 11.20 7.07
CA PRO A 726 -1.71 10.17 8.10
C PRO A 726 -1.32 10.71 9.48
N ASN A 727 -0.67 11.89 9.55
CA ASN A 727 -0.01 12.41 10.75
C ASN A 727 -0.69 13.65 11.36
N GLY A 728 -1.98 13.87 11.04
CA GLY A 728 -2.77 14.91 11.69
C GLY A 728 -3.23 14.48 13.09
N PRO A 729 -3.35 15.38 14.07
CA PRO A 729 -3.84 15.03 15.40
C PRO A 729 -5.27 14.48 15.27
N LEU A 730 -5.56 13.40 15.99
CA LEU A 730 -6.95 12.96 16.16
C LEU A 730 -7.75 14.11 16.79
N PRO A 731 -9.00 14.34 16.34
CA PRO A 731 -9.91 15.25 17.03
C PRO A 731 -10.01 14.85 18.51
N SER A 732 -9.63 15.76 19.42
CA SER A 732 -9.64 15.52 20.86
C SER A 732 -10.71 16.38 21.53
N ASP A 733 -11.61 15.73 22.27
CA ASP A 733 -12.57 16.41 23.16
C ASP A 733 -11.91 16.80 24.51
N LEU A 734 -10.61 16.52 24.68
CA LEU A 734 -9.81 16.73 25.89
C LEU A 734 -8.66 17.71 25.64
N ASP A 735 -8.33 18.52 26.64
CA ASP A 735 -7.19 19.46 26.60
C ASP A 735 -5.86 18.78 26.95
N ALA A 736 -4.77 19.56 26.89
CA ALA A 736 -3.42 19.07 27.22
C ALA A 736 -3.27 18.61 28.70
N SER A 737 -4.22 18.93 29.57
CA SER A 737 -4.28 18.52 30.98
C SER A 737 -5.24 17.34 31.24
N GLY A 738 -5.90 16.82 30.20
CA GLY A 738 -6.83 15.69 30.30
C GLY A 738 -8.21 16.07 30.81
N GLN A 739 -8.54 17.36 30.92
CA GLN A 739 -9.90 17.81 31.21
C GLN A 739 -10.71 17.88 29.91
N ARG A 740 -12.02 17.62 30.00
CA ARG A 740 -12.93 17.90 28.87
C ARG A 740 -12.79 19.37 28.49
N LEU A 741 -12.41 19.61 27.24
CA LEU A 741 -12.47 20.95 26.68
C LEU A 741 -13.92 21.41 26.77
N PRO A 742 -14.24 22.57 27.38
CA PRO A 742 -15.39 23.31 26.88
C PRO A 742 -15.15 23.51 25.38
N TYR A 743 -16.19 23.36 24.55
CA TYR A 743 -16.21 23.23 23.07
C TYR A 743 -15.39 24.28 22.24
N HIS A 744 -14.48 25.06 22.82
CA HIS A 744 -13.92 26.30 22.29
C HIS A 744 -12.39 26.46 22.33
N ARG A 745 -11.55 25.45 22.65
CA ARG A 745 -10.08 25.61 22.51
C ARG A 745 -9.34 24.37 22.01
N GLU A 746 -8.55 24.54 20.96
CA GLU A 746 -7.52 23.55 20.57
C GLU A 746 -6.17 23.89 21.25
N PRO A 747 -5.26 22.91 21.42
CA PRO A 747 -3.85 23.14 21.74
C PRO A 747 -3.15 23.95 20.63
N ARG A 748 -2.08 24.68 20.98
CA ARG A 748 -1.37 25.57 20.04
C ARG A 748 -0.73 24.81 18.87
N VAL A 749 -0.94 25.34 17.66
CA VAL A 749 -0.84 24.75 16.31
C VAL A 749 0.60 24.69 15.72
N ALA A 750 1.66 24.96 16.48
CA ALA A 750 2.97 25.20 15.86
C ALA A 750 3.81 23.95 15.51
N GLU A 751 3.49 22.76 16.02
CA GLU A 751 4.39 21.59 15.92
C GLU A 751 3.74 20.28 15.44
N VAL A 752 2.42 20.26 15.21
CA VAL A 752 1.67 19.09 14.72
C VAL A 752 0.94 19.49 13.45
N GLY A 753 1.10 18.74 12.35
CA GLY A 753 0.47 19.04 11.06
C GLY A 753 -1.07 19.07 11.14
N PRO A 754 -1.79 19.64 10.15
CA PRO A 754 -3.24 19.75 10.20
C PRO A 754 -3.93 18.37 10.14
N SER A 755 -5.06 18.23 10.86
CA SER A 755 -5.91 17.01 10.85
C SER A 755 -6.35 16.63 9.43
N PRO A 756 -6.55 15.34 9.14
CA PRO A 756 -7.05 14.92 7.83
C PRO A 756 -8.47 15.44 7.58
N VAL A 757 -8.79 15.75 6.31
CA VAL A 757 -10.13 16.21 5.91
C VAL A 757 -11.09 15.03 5.79
N LEU A 758 -10.61 13.89 5.29
CA LEU A 758 -11.39 12.68 5.08
C LEU A 758 -10.83 11.51 5.88
N PRO A 759 -11.64 10.45 6.13
CA PRO A 759 -11.17 9.26 6.82
C PRO A 759 -9.99 8.63 6.09
N VAL A 760 -8.93 8.32 6.84
CA VAL A 760 -7.67 7.80 6.30
C VAL A 760 -7.60 6.29 6.43
N PHE A 761 -8.34 5.71 7.39
CA PHE A 761 -8.30 4.27 7.70
C PHE A 761 -6.87 3.76 7.85
N MET A 762 -6.10 4.43 8.71
CA MET A 762 -4.71 4.04 8.97
C MET A 762 -4.67 2.65 9.59
N LEU A 763 -3.68 1.85 9.18
CA LEU A 763 -3.42 0.55 9.78
C LEU A 763 -2.85 0.72 11.20
N PRO A 764 -3.53 0.22 12.24
CA PRO A 764 -2.94 0.16 13.58
C PRO A 764 -1.86 -0.93 13.61
N ARG A 765 -1.13 -1.03 14.74
CA ARG A 765 -0.24 -2.16 15.01
C ARG A 765 -0.84 -3.05 16.10
N THR A 766 -0.56 -4.35 16.03
CA THR A 766 -0.98 -5.34 17.04
C THR A 766 -0.31 -5.13 18.40
N CYS A 767 0.70 -4.26 18.47
CA CYS A 767 1.43 -3.86 19.65
C CYS A 767 0.54 -3.62 20.89
N MET A 768 -0.56 -2.87 20.76
CA MET A 768 -1.46 -2.61 21.89
C MET A 768 -2.21 -3.86 22.35
N GLY A 769 -2.55 -4.77 21.42
CA GLY A 769 -3.11 -6.08 21.76
C GLY A 769 -2.14 -6.97 22.52
N ILE A 770 -0.85 -6.95 22.16
CA ILE A 770 0.20 -7.69 22.89
C ILE A 770 0.32 -7.17 24.32
N VAL A 771 0.27 -5.85 24.51
CA VAL A 771 0.27 -5.23 25.84
C VAL A 771 -1.01 -5.54 26.62
N MET A 772 -2.17 -5.54 25.97
CA MET A 772 -3.43 -5.94 26.59
C MET A 772 -3.39 -7.40 27.06
N LYS A 773 -2.89 -8.31 26.22
CA LYS A 773 -2.68 -9.71 26.58
C LYS A 773 -1.76 -9.84 27.78
N TYR A 774 -0.61 -9.16 27.75
CA TYR A 774 0.32 -9.14 28.88
C TYR A 774 -0.35 -8.62 30.16
N PHE A 775 -1.14 -7.55 30.08
CA PHE A 775 -1.90 -7.04 31.22
C PHE A 775 -2.86 -8.10 31.78
N MET A 776 -3.61 -8.79 30.93
CA MET A 776 -4.56 -9.81 31.36
C MET A 776 -3.87 -11.04 31.98
N GLU A 777 -2.70 -11.42 31.47
CA GLU A 777 -1.93 -12.59 31.91
C GLU A 777 -0.98 -12.29 33.08
N TRP A 778 -0.64 -11.03 33.35
CA TRP A 778 0.33 -10.68 34.39
C TRP A 778 -0.14 -11.08 35.80
N GLU A 779 0.71 -11.73 36.57
CA GLU A 779 0.44 -12.06 37.97
C GLU A 779 1.37 -11.30 38.90
N ALA A 780 0.85 -10.87 40.04
CA ALA A 780 1.66 -10.18 41.04
C ALA A 780 2.76 -11.10 41.57
N PRO A 781 4.00 -10.60 41.80
CA PRO A 781 5.07 -11.38 42.39
C PRO A 781 4.64 -12.00 43.71
N GLN A 782 4.98 -13.27 43.93
CA GLN A 782 4.72 -13.93 45.20
C GLN A 782 5.67 -13.40 46.28
N THR A 783 5.15 -12.56 47.18
CA THR A 783 5.87 -11.98 48.31
C THR A 783 5.41 -12.58 49.63
N ARG A 784 6.28 -12.55 50.65
CA ARG A 784 5.95 -13.08 52.00
C ARG A 784 4.75 -12.38 52.67
N LYS A 785 4.47 -11.13 52.29
CA LYS A 785 3.27 -10.38 52.71
C LYS A 785 2.42 -10.09 51.46
N PRO A 786 1.08 -10.15 51.54
CA PRO A 786 0.21 -9.77 50.44
C PRO A 786 0.44 -8.31 50.05
N MET A 787 0.66 -8.06 48.75
CA MET A 787 0.79 -6.71 48.22
C MET A 787 -0.56 -6.00 48.22
N SER A 788 -0.58 -4.73 48.61
CA SER A 788 -1.70 -3.80 48.40
C SER A 788 -1.94 -3.55 46.91
N ALA A 789 -3.12 -3.05 46.54
CA ALA A 789 -3.45 -2.74 45.15
C ALA A 789 -2.49 -1.67 44.55
N ALA A 790 -2.07 -0.69 45.35
CA ALA A 790 -1.11 0.33 44.92
C ALA A 790 0.29 -0.26 44.66
N GLU A 791 0.75 -1.18 45.52
CA GLU A 791 2.02 -1.88 45.31
C GLU A 791 1.96 -2.78 44.07
N LYS A 792 0.84 -3.48 43.84
CA LYS A 792 0.63 -4.27 42.62
C LYS A 792 0.67 -3.40 41.37
N ARG A 793 0.02 -2.23 41.41
CA ARG A 793 0.03 -1.26 40.31
C ARG A 793 1.44 -0.78 39.99
N ALA A 794 2.21 -0.41 41.00
CA ALA A 794 3.58 0.07 40.83
C ALA A 794 4.49 -1.03 40.26
N ALA A 795 4.39 -2.26 40.79
CA ALA A 795 5.15 -3.40 40.29
C ALA A 795 4.79 -3.74 38.83
N PHE A 796 3.51 -3.67 38.47
CA PHE A 796 3.08 -3.85 37.08
C PHE A 796 3.61 -2.76 36.16
N ASP A 797 3.50 -1.47 36.52
CA ASP A 797 4.03 -0.37 35.68
C ASP A 797 5.54 -0.54 35.44
N GLU A 798 6.30 -0.92 36.47
CA GLU A 798 7.72 -1.23 36.33
C GLU A 798 7.97 -2.41 35.37
N ASN A 799 7.24 -3.52 35.54
CA ASN A 799 7.36 -4.70 34.69
C ASN A 799 6.96 -4.40 33.23
N LEU A 800 5.91 -3.63 33.04
CA LEU A 800 5.39 -3.22 31.75
C LEU A 800 6.41 -2.34 31.01
N ARG A 801 6.96 -1.31 31.67
CA ARG A 801 8.01 -0.45 31.09
C ARG A 801 9.28 -1.22 30.77
N LYS A 802 9.62 -2.24 31.56
CA LYS A 802 10.78 -3.11 31.32
C LYS A 802 10.54 -4.05 30.14
N LYS A 803 9.36 -4.66 30.04
CA LYS A 803 9.00 -5.61 28.97
C LYS A 803 8.81 -4.93 27.62
N PHE A 804 8.31 -3.70 27.62
CA PHE A 804 8.02 -2.91 26.41
C PHE A 804 8.84 -1.62 26.41
N ALA A 805 10.17 -1.76 26.45
CA ALA A 805 11.10 -0.64 26.55
C ALA A 805 11.06 0.30 25.34
N CYS A 806 10.69 -0.21 24.17
CA CYS A 806 10.46 0.57 22.95
C CYS A 806 9.20 1.44 23.00
N CYS A 807 8.30 1.30 23.98
CA CYS A 807 7.10 2.13 24.10
C CYS A 807 7.40 3.48 24.78
N VAL A 808 6.70 4.54 24.36
CA VAL A 808 6.83 5.86 24.99
C VAL A 808 6.22 5.85 26.40
N ASP A 809 4.97 5.43 26.52
CA ASP A 809 4.25 5.35 27.80
C ASP A 809 3.17 4.24 27.76
N PRO A 810 3.58 2.97 27.96
CA PRO A 810 2.68 1.83 27.76
C PRO A 810 1.51 1.82 28.75
N MET A 811 1.68 2.36 29.97
CA MET A 811 0.62 2.42 30.98
C MET A 811 -0.47 3.44 30.59
N LYS A 812 -0.07 4.61 30.08
CA LYS A 812 -1.03 5.59 29.55
C LYS A 812 -1.76 5.05 28.33
N ASN A 813 -1.05 4.38 27.41
CA ASN A 813 -1.69 3.76 26.24
C ASN A 813 -2.66 2.65 26.63
N LEU A 814 -2.34 1.84 27.64
CA LEU A 814 -3.26 0.86 28.20
C LEU A 814 -4.54 1.53 28.73
N GLY A 815 -4.43 2.67 29.43
CA GLY A 815 -5.60 3.45 29.85
C GLY A 815 -6.52 3.84 28.69
N VAL A 816 -5.94 4.31 27.58
CA VAL A 816 -6.71 4.63 26.35
C VAL A 816 -7.36 3.37 25.74
N ALA A 817 -6.66 2.23 25.76
CA ALA A 817 -7.21 0.95 25.30
C ALA A 817 -8.43 0.50 26.14
N LEU A 818 -8.39 0.71 27.45
CA LEU A 818 -9.50 0.41 28.35
C LEU A 818 -10.69 1.34 28.12
N GLU A 819 -10.45 2.63 27.84
CA GLU A 819 -11.49 3.57 27.45
C GLU A 819 -12.12 3.19 26.11
N PHE A 820 -11.32 2.76 25.14
CA PHE A 820 -11.81 2.29 23.84
C PHE A 820 -12.62 0.99 23.98
N TRP A 821 -12.17 0.04 24.81
CA TRP A 821 -12.94 -1.18 25.11
C TRP A 821 -14.31 -0.85 25.70
N ALA A 822 -14.38 0.09 26.64
CA ALA A 822 -15.65 0.51 27.23
C ALA A 822 -16.62 1.08 26.17
N GLU A 823 -16.08 1.81 25.19
CA GLU A 823 -16.86 2.35 24.07
C GLU A 823 -17.38 1.25 23.13
N VAL A 824 -16.52 0.31 22.73
CA VAL A 824 -16.90 -0.84 21.91
C VAL A 824 -17.96 -1.69 22.62
N LYS A 825 -17.76 -1.95 23.92
CA LYS A 825 -18.75 -2.67 24.74
C LYS A 825 -20.09 -1.96 24.74
N ARG A 826 -20.12 -0.64 25.02
CA ARG A 826 -21.35 0.15 25.00
C ARG A 826 -22.06 -0.04 23.66
N CYS A 827 -21.33 0.13 22.56
CA CYS A 827 -21.92 0.04 21.24
C CYS A 827 -22.55 -1.32 20.97
N ILE A 828 -21.84 -2.41 21.26
CA ILE A 828 -22.32 -3.77 21.03
C ILE A 828 -23.53 -4.07 21.92
N VAL A 829 -23.46 -3.76 23.21
CA VAL A 829 -24.55 -4.03 24.16
C VAL A 829 -25.84 -3.30 23.79
N ASP A 830 -25.74 -2.05 23.31
CA ASP A 830 -26.88 -1.21 22.95
C ASP A 830 -27.62 -1.73 21.70
N ILE A 831 -26.91 -2.34 20.75
CA ILE A 831 -27.48 -2.74 19.44
C ILE A 831 -27.70 -4.25 19.29
N SER A 832 -27.07 -5.09 20.11
CA SER A 832 -27.07 -6.56 19.92
C SER A 832 -28.46 -7.17 19.85
N ASP A 833 -29.40 -6.74 20.70
CA ASP A 833 -30.76 -7.30 20.73
C ASP A 833 -31.54 -6.95 19.44
N GLN A 834 -31.22 -5.82 18.80
CA GLN A 834 -31.85 -5.40 17.54
C GLN A 834 -31.24 -6.08 16.33
N LEU A 835 -29.97 -6.50 16.43
CA LEU A 835 -29.23 -7.19 15.36
C LEU A 835 -29.27 -8.72 15.47
N GLY A 836 -29.88 -9.28 16.52
CA GLY A 836 -29.84 -10.73 16.79
C GLY A 836 -28.43 -11.24 17.09
N ALA A 837 -27.63 -10.40 17.76
CA ALA A 837 -26.22 -10.65 18.09
C ALA A 837 -26.03 -10.92 19.60
N GLU A 838 -26.92 -11.72 20.19
CA GLU A 838 -26.93 -12.02 21.63
C GLU A 838 -25.69 -12.81 22.07
N GLU A 839 -25.15 -13.68 21.22
CA GLU A 839 -23.92 -14.43 21.50
C GLU A 839 -22.72 -13.47 21.66
N MET A 840 -22.55 -12.55 20.71
CA MET A 840 -21.51 -11.52 20.78
C MET A 840 -21.66 -10.63 22.02
N LYS A 841 -22.90 -10.27 22.39
CA LYS A 841 -23.19 -9.55 23.64
C LYS A 841 -22.71 -10.33 24.86
N GLN A 842 -22.99 -11.63 24.92
CA GLN A 842 -22.54 -12.49 26.02
C GLN A 842 -21.02 -12.55 26.11
N ASP A 843 -20.33 -12.70 24.99
CA ASP A 843 -18.86 -12.78 24.96
C ASP A 843 -18.20 -11.47 25.40
N VAL A 844 -18.72 -10.33 24.95
CA VAL A 844 -18.27 -9.01 25.40
C VAL A 844 -18.50 -8.82 26.90
N VAL A 845 -19.66 -9.24 27.42
CA VAL A 845 -19.97 -9.13 28.86
C VAL A 845 -19.03 -10.02 29.68
N LYS A 846 -18.78 -11.28 29.27
CA LYS A 846 -17.84 -12.17 29.94
C LYS A 846 -16.42 -11.60 29.96
N ALA A 847 -15.96 -11.07 28.82
CA ALA A 847 -14.65 -10.45 28.72
C ALA A 847 -14.52 -9.20 29.62
N ASP A 848 -15.58 -8.39 29.70
CA ASP A 848 -15.61 -7.21 30.56
C ASP A 848 -15.65 -7.55 32.06
N MET A 849 -16.32 -8.64 32.45
CA MET A 849 -16.26 -9.17 33.82
C MET A 849 -14.83 -9.55 34.20
N LEU A 850 -14.16 -10.34 33.34
CA LEU A 850 -12.76 -10.73 33.54
C LEU A 850 -11.83 -9.51 33.64
N LEU A 851 -12.05 -8.51 32.79
CA LEU A 851 -11.30 -7.25 32.80
C LEU A 851 -11.54 -6.46 34.09
N SER A 852 -12.78 -6.37 34.55
CA SER A 852 -13.16 -5.64 35.76
C SER A 852 -12.51 -6.24 37.01
N ASP A 853 -12.51 -7.56 37.14
CA ASP A 853 -11.80 -8.26 38.23
C ASP A 853 -10.31 -7.91 38.23
N LYS A 854 -9.69 -7.90 37.05
CA LYS A 854 -8.27 -7.53 36.89
C LYS A 854 -7.99 -6.09 37.30
N ARG A 855 -8.85 -5.15 36.87
CA ARG A 855 -8.75 -3.73 37.19
C ARG A 855 -8.85 -3.48 38.69
N VAL A 856 -9.82 -4.11 39.37
CA VAL A 856 -9.98 -4.02 40.82
C VAL A 856 -8.75 -4.55 41.55
N MET A 857 -8.18 -5.67 41.09
CA MET A 857 -6.95 -6.23 41.69
C MET A 857 -5.73 -5.30 41.58
N MET A 858 -5.72 -4.39 40.61
CA MET A 858 -4.56 -3.56 40.26
C MET A 858 -4.79 -2.04 40.41
N SER A 859 -5.99 -1.59 40.80
CA SER A 859 -6.36 -0.18 40.94
C SER A 859 -6.04 0.67 39.70
N ILE A 860 -6.37 0.14 38.51
CA ILE A 860 -6.26 0.78 37.18
C ILE A 860 -7.69 0.97 36.65
#